data_AF-A0A538NBW6-F1
#
_entry.id   AF-A0A538NBW6-F1
#
_cell.length_a   1.000
_cell.length_b   1.000
_cell.length_c   1.000
_cell.angle_alpha   90.00
_cell.angle_beta   90.00
_cell.angle_gamma   90.00
#
_symmetry.space_group_name_H-M   'P 1'
#
loop_
_entity.id
_entity.type
_entity.pdbx_description
1 polymer ?
#
loop_
_entity_poly.entity_id
_entity_poly.type
_entity_poly.pdbx_seq_one_letter_code
_entity_poly.pdbx_strand_id
1 'polypeptide(L)'
;MRIHSRGNHRAVIVVVAAAVTCLATAVPSPAAAALPGPAMVGRDTDSVSNGQIGRLIAAMTLDEKLGMVNGWPDGVSPPPQTDRLIGVGFIPGVPRLGIPALTFTDGPAGVRMNLPTTAMPAPVALAATFSAEIARNYGSVLGRDARARDQDVIFAPMINTVRVPQAGRNFETLGEDPFLVSHLVVPEINGIQATGTIATAKHYAENNQENNRQGVNVNVDERTLHEIELRGFEAAVRQGHSGSVMCSYNSVNGKFACENPTLLTDILRNRWGFTGFVVSDYGANHSAGPALQAGLDIEFFGTHFHDLKAAIQSGAVPVAALDRAVRHILTTMQRFGLLAHASPDGAPVVNRPIPPFPLDADARQARAIAEQGAVLLRNERNALPLGKDDLSSLAVIGPTARQLLVGGGGSSRVLGVPGREVSPLTALQQAGANATFRVGRDLQGVAVPSAVLAPPNAPPGEHGLLRTDTTTGAQQIDPMLDFVGATALPAGTQASWTGTLTAPVTGDYLLAVQTAGTGAALTVDGTAIDTGGILALLGTSLRRTTDGLTNASVHLHLTAGSHTISVAASPIPAFPPFIEPSSGPVQIRLAWVTPQQRQADFDAAVAAARHARTAVVFAYMEGTEGVDQPTLALPNEQDQLIAAVAKASPRTVVVLNSGYPVLMPWLHDVRSVLDMWYPGQEGGWATADLLTGAAVPGGKLPMTFPAREADAPTATSPLRYPGVNNQEFYSEGIYVGYRWYDAMGIQPLFPFGFGLSYTTFAYSNLKIIPGTRRNAPRVRFTVTNTGSRTGTEVAQVYAGQLPTAVPTPPKQLAGVAQLTLRPGQSRQVTVELDLLSLSFWDTTTHRWLAPAGQVPVLVGSSSRDIRLRGTLLTTSDS
;
A
#
# COMPACT_ATOMS: atom_id res chain seq x y z
N MET A 1 -47.85 -21.34 65.61
CA MET A 1 -47.47 -20.58 66.82
C MET A 1 -46.01 -20.13 66.68
N ARG A 2 -45.53 -19.12 67.44
CA ARG A 2 -44.13 -18.57 67.42
C ARG A 2 -43.10 -19.62 67.94
N ILE A 3 -41.74 -19.53 67.83
CA ILE A 3 -40.78 -18.40 67.68
C ILE A 3 -39.35 -18.87 67.19
N HIS A 4 -38.60 -18.05 66.41
CA HIS A 4 -37.12 -17.72 66.32
C HIS A 4 -35.97 -18.77 66.63
N SER A 5 -34.67 -18.68 66.18
CA SER A 5 -33.88 -17.85 65.21
C SER A 5 -32.46 -18.49 64.86
N ARG A 6 -31.41 -17.73 64.45
CA ARG A 6 -30.16 -18.17 63.73
C ARG A 6 -28.78 -17.86 64.43
N GLY A 7 -27.66 -18.45 63.97
CA GLY A 7 -26.27 -17.97 64.21
C GLY A 7 -25.12 -18.82 63.56
N ASN A 8 -24.01 -18.18 63.11
CA ASN A 8 -22.88 -18.77 62.31
C ASN A 8 -21.49 -18.21 62.79
N HIS A 9 -20.25 -18.43 62.30
CA HIS A 9 -19.54 -19.13 61.18
C HIS A 9 -18.01 -19.34 61.56
N ARG A 10 -17.21 -20.19 60.86
CA ARG A 10 -15.70 -20.22 60.91
C ARG A 10 -15.04 -21.05 59.77
N ALA A 11 -13.75 -20.81 59.45
CA ALA A 11 -12.90 -21.64 58.55
C ALA A 11 -11.37 -21.37 58.70
N VAL A 12 -10.48 -22.38 58.54
CA VAL A 12 -8.99 -22.27 58.55
C VAL A 12 -8.30 -23.42 57.73
N ILE A 13 -7.35 -23.06 56.85
CA ILE A 13 -6.02 -23.65 56.47
C ILE A 13 -5.54 -25.01 57.09
N VAL A 14 -4.71 -25.91 56.48
CA VAL A 14 -4.25 -26.23 55.09
C VAL A 14 -3.31 -27.50 55.06
N VAL A 15 -2.89 -28.05 53.88
CA VAL A 15 -1.70 -28.97 53.62
C VAL A 15 -1.78 -30.44 54.15
N VAL A 16 -1.36 -31.55 53.47
CA VAL A 16 -0.87 -31.82 52.09
C VAL A 16 -0.99 -33.32 51.66
N ALA A 17 -1.05 -33.55 50.34
CA ALA A 17 -0.75 -34.75 49.51
C ALA A 17 -1.11 -36.21 49.92
N ALA A 18 -1.86 -36.88 49.03
CA ALA A 18 -1.68 -38.28 48.60
C ALA A 18 -2.11 -38.43 47.13
N ALA A 19 -1.63 -39.45 46.40
CA ALA A 19 -1.90 -39.62 44.96
C ALA A 19 -3.13 -40.51 44.69
N VAL A 20 -3.95 -40.15 43.70
CA VAL A 20 -5.09 -40.95 43.20
C VAL A 20 -5.17 -40.85 41.67
N THR A 21 -5.40 -41.98 41.01
CA THR A 21 -5.73 -42.06 39.57
C THR A 21 -7.14 -41.54 39.30
N CYS A 22 -7.27 -40.47 38.52
CA CYS A 22 -8.53 -40.00 37.98
C CYS A 22 -8.63 -40.23 36.46
N LEU A 23 -9.82 -40.56 35.98
CA LEU A 23 -10.12 -40.63 34.55
C LEU A 23 -9.91 -39.24 33.93
N ALA A 24 -9.22 -39.17 32.80
CA ALA A 24 -9.16 -37.96 31.99
C ALA A 24 -10.50 -37.73 31.29
N THR A 25 -11.47 -37.12 31.99
CA THR A 25 -12.64 -36.50 31.35
C THR A 25 -12.11 -35.43 30.40
N ALA A 26 -12.22 -35.68 29.09
CA ALA A 26 -11.71 -34.76 28.08
C ALA A 26 -12.43 -33.42 28.18
N VAL A 27 -11.74 -32.42 28.75
CA VAL A 27 -12.15 -31.02 28.64
C VAL A 27 -12.09 -30.67 27.15
N PRO A 28 -13.21 -30.30 26.50
CA PRO A 28 -13.16 -29.90 25.11
C PRO A 28 -12.27 -28.66 24.99
N SER A 29 -11.29 -28.69 24.10
CA SER A 29 -10.72 -27.44 23.60
C SER A 29 -11.89 -26.57 23.12
N PRO A 30 -11.90 -25.24 23.39
CA PRO A 30 -12.90 -24.37 22.80
C PRO A 30 -12.75 -24.49 21.28
N ALA A 31 -13.69 -25.17 20.64
CA ALA A 31 -13.77 -25.20 19.20
C ALA A 31 -13.86 -23.73 18.77
N ALA A 32 -13.02 -23.31 17.82
CA ALA A 32 -13.22 -22.03 17.17
C ALA A 32 -14.63 -22.08 16.59
N ALA A 33 -15.55 -21.32 17.19
CA ALA A 33 -16.93 -21.28 16.75
C ALA A 33 -16.88 -20.73 15.34
N ALA A 34 -17.10 -21.62 14.35
CA ALA A 34 -17.24 -21.21 12.98
C ALA A 34 -18.38 -20.19 12.97
N LEU A 35 -18.04 -18.92 12.74
CA LEU A 35 -19.04 -17.89 12.46
C LEU A 35 -19.93 -18.49 11.37
N PRO A 36 -21.26 -18.52 11.54
CA PRO A 36 -22.14 -19.10 10.55
C PRO A 36 -21.84 -18.40 9.22
N GLY A 37 -21.27 -19.16 8.27
CA GLY A 37 -20.80 -18.62 7.00
C GLY A 37 -21.94 -17.80 6.40
N PRO A 38 -21.68 -16.54 6.00
CA PRO A 38 -22.72 -15.52 5.92
C PRO A 38 -23.89 -16.05 5.11
N ALA A 39 -25.04 -16.22 5.77
CA ALA A 39 -26.28 -16.45 5.08
C ALA A 39 -26.39 -15.32 4.06
N MET A 40 -26.42 -15.65 2.77
CA MET A 40 -26.57 -14.64 1.74
C MET A 40 -27.79 -13.81 2.11
N VAL A 41 -27.57 -12.52 2.37
CA VAL A 41 -28.59 -11.63 2.92
C VAL A 41 -29.84 -11.81 2.07
N GLY A 42 -30.96 -12.14 2.74
CA GLY A 42 -32.18 -12.55 2.07
C GLY A 42 -32.53 -11.56 0.96
N ARG A 43 -32.94 -12.07 -0.21
CA ARG A 43 -33.27 -11.25 -1.38
C ARG A 43 -34.62 -10.52 -1.25
N ASP A 44 -34.86 -9.94 -0.08
CA ASP A 44 -35.88 -8.94 0.21
C ASP A 44 -35.21 -7.56 0.32
N THR A 45 -34.42 -7.21 -0.70
CA THR A 45 -34.29 -5.80 -1.06
C THR A 45 -35.61 -5.39 -1.70
N ASP A 46 -36.42 -4.57 -1.02
CA ASP A 46 -37.62 -3.99 -1.63
C ASP A 46 -37.23 -3.30 -2.94
N SER A 47 -37.64 -3.90 -4.06
CA SER A 47 -36.85 -3.77 -5.28
C SER A 47 -37.19 -2.49 -6.03
N VAL A 48 -36.33 -1.49 -5.86
CA VAL A 48 -36.10 -0.42 -6.84
C VAL A 48 -35.78 -1.10 -8.17
N SER A 49 -36.78 -1.36 -9.01
CA SER A 49 -36.52 -2.05 -10.28
C SER A 49 -35.71 -1.14 -11.22
N ASN A 50 -35.16 -1.68 -12.31
CA ASN A 50 -34.56 -0.86 -13.38
C ASN A 50 -35.53 0.24 -13.88
N GLY A 51 -36.84 0.00 -13.77
CA GLY A 51 -37.89 0.98 -14.01
C GLY A 51 -37.94 2.11 -12.97
N GLN A 52 -37.67 1.86 -11.69
CA GLN A 52 -37.60 2.91 -10.65
C GLN A 52 -36.33 3.75 -10.76
N ILE A 53 -35.16 3.18 -11.08
CA ILE A 53 -33.99 4.00 -11.48
C ILE A 53 -34.34 4.84 -12.71
N GLY A 54 -35.08 4.26 -13.68
CA GLY A 54 -35.64 5.00 -14.80
C GLY A 54 -36.51 6.19 -14.37
N ARG A 55 -37.45 6.00 -13.43
CA ARG A 55 -38.30 7.08 -12.89
C ARG A 55 -37.51 8.13 -12.11
N LEU A 56 -36.53 7.75 -11.31
CA LEU A 56 -35.66 8.69 -10.57
C LEU A 56 -34.90 9.60 -11.55
N ILE A 57 -34.27 9.04 -12.59
CA ILE A 57 -33.55 9.81 -13.61
C ILE A 57 -34.50 10.68 -14.46
N ALA A 58 -35.73 10.21 -14.71
CA ALA A 58 -36.77 11.03 -15.37
C ALA A 58 -37.29 12.17 -14.49
N ALA A 59 -37.26 12.01 -13.17
CA ALA A 59 -37.67 13.03 -12.19
C ALA A 59 -36.56 14.05 -11.86
N MET A 60 -35.30 13.81 -12.23
CA MET A 60 -34.19 14.75 -12.06
C MET A 60 -34.17 15.83 -13.14
N THR A 61 -33.87 17.06 -12.72
CA THR A 61 -33.47 18.17 -13.60
C THR A 61 -32.08 17.91 -14.22
N LEU A 62 -31.70 18.70 -15.23
CA LEU A 62 -30.35 18.64 -15.80
C LEU A 62 -29.25 18.93 -14.77
N ASP A 63 -29.49 19.89 -13.86
CA ASP A 63 -28.48 20.30 -12.88
C ASP A 63 -28.29 19.27 -11.76
N GLU A 64 -29.34 18.54 -11.38
CA GLU A 64 -29.22 17.40 -10.47
C GLU A 64 -28.46 16.22 -11.12
N LYS A 65 -28.69 15.97 -12.41
CA LYS A 65 -27.92 14.95 -13.16
C LYS A 65 -26.44 15.33 -13.28
N LEU A 66 -26.14 16.61 -13.52
CA LEU A 66 -24.77 17.14 -13.52
C LEU A 66 -24.14 17.03 -12.13
N GLY A 67 -24.88 17.33 -11.07
CA GLY A 67 -24.44 17.16 -9.69
C GLY A 67 -24.03 15.72 -9.33
N MET A 68 -24.65 14.72 -9.96
CA MET A 68 -24.28 13.31 -9.77
C MET A 68 -22.97 12.89 -10.45
N VAL A 69 -22.48 13.63 -11.48
CA VAL A 69 -21.29 13.26 -12.26
C VAL A 69 -20.07 14.15 -12.03
N ASN A 70 -20.21 15.24 -11.28
CA ASN A 70 -19.09 16.08 -10.86
C ASN A 70 -18.73 15.70 -9.41
N GLY A 71 -17.58 15.06 -9.21
CA GLY A 71 -17.03 14.68 -7.92
C GLY A 71 -16.39 15.87 -7.22
N TRP A 72 -17.05 16.35 -6.18
CA TRP A 72 -16.61 17.53 -5.43
C TRP A 72 -15.51 17.15 -4.44
N PRO A 73 -14.38 17.89 -4.42
CA PRO A 73 -13.45 17.88 -3.29
C PRO A 73 -14.17 18.19 -1.97
N ASP A 74 -13.55 17.79 -0.86
CA ASP A 74 -13.81 18.47 0.41
C ASP A 74 -13.42 19.97 0.32
N GLY A 75 -14.03 20.83 1.14
CA GLY A 75 -13.69 22.25 1.32
C GLY A 75 -13.77 23.20 0.10
N VAL A 76 -14.14 22.76 -1.11
CA VAL A 76 -14.46 23.67 -2.24
C VAL A 76 -15.57 24.64 -1.84
N SER A 77 -15.53 25.87 -2.35
CA SER A 77 -16.44 26.95 -1.92
C SER A 77 -17.09 27.72 -3.08
N PRO A 78 -18.42 27.92 -3.07
CA PRO A 78 -19.41 27.26 -2.20
C PRO A 78 -19.62 25.79 -2.62
N PRO A 79 -19.58 24.81 -1.71
CA PRO A 79 -19.87 23.43 -2.07
C PRO A 79 -21.40 23.20 -2.10
N PRO A 80 -21.87 22.16 -2.81
CA PRO A 80 -23.15 21.53 -2.49
C PRO A 80 -23.19 21.13 -1.00
N GLN A 81 -24.29 21.43 -0.30
CA GLN A 81 -24.36 21.14 1.13
C GLN A 81 -24.63 19.65 1.42
N THR A 82 -23.91 19.08 2.37
CA THR A 82 -24.16 17.74 2.93
C THR A 82 -23.93 17.75 4.45
N ASP A 83 -24.63 16.87 5.16
CA ASP A 83 -24.49 16.62 6.60
C ASP A 83 -23.46 15.52 6.94
N ARG A 84 -22.91 14.87 5.91
CA ARG A 84 -22.03 13.70 6.01
C ARG A 84 -20.58 14.08 6.21
N LEU A 85 -19.80 13.16 6.79
CA LEU A 85 -18.35 13.34 6.89
C LEU A 85 -17.73 13.11 5.50
N ILE A 86 -17.13 14.14 4.92
CA ILE A 86 -16.45 14.01 3.62
C ILE A 86 -15.06 13.39 3.85
N GLY A 87 -14.73 12.38 3.04
CA GLY A 87 -13.38 11.83 2.94
C GLY A 87 -12.58 12.56 1.88
N VAL A 88 -12.26 11.87 0.79
CA VAL A 88 -11.50 12.41 -0.35
C VAL A 88 -12.35 13.15 -1.39
N GLY A 89 -13.68 13.10 -1.24
CA GLY A 89 -14.66 13.88 -1.98
C GLY A 89 -16.06 13.30 -1.83
N PHE A 90 -17.04 13.91 -2.52
CA PHE A 90 -18.43 13.48 -2.51
C PHE A 90 -19.16 13.86 -3.81
N ILE A 91 -20.30 13.22 -4.06
CA ILE A 91 -21.35 13.77 -4.92
C ILE A 91 -22.60 14.05 -4.07
N PRO A 92 -23.31 15.19 -4.25
CA PRO A 92 -24.37 15.65 -3.35
C PRO A 92 -25.63 14.78 -3.28
N GLY A 93 -25.81 13.81 -4.19
CA GLY A 93 -27.07 13.10 -4.32
C GLY A 93 -28.17 14.00 -4.89
N VAL A 94 -29.43 13.65 -4.62
CA VAL A 94 -30.60 14.48 -4.95
C VAL A 94 -31.58 14.42 -3.78
N PRO A 95 -31.41 15.29 -2.75
CA PRO A 95 -32.11 15.13 -1.48
C PRO A 95 -33.64 15.12 -1.57
N ARG A 96 -34.26 15.89 -2.49
CA ARG A 96 -35.72 15.90 -2.66
C ARG A 96 -36.30 14.57 -3.19
N LEU A 97 -35.47 13.72 -3.80
CA LEU A 97 -35.84 12.40 -4.29
C LEU A 97 -35.46 11.28 -3.30
N GLY A 98 -35.02 11.62 -2.07
CA GLY A 98 -34.50 10.66 -1.10
C GLY A 98 -33.17 10.01 -1.50
N ILE A 99 -32.44 10.58 -2.47
CA ILE A 99 -31.13 10.09 -2.92
C ILE A 99 -30.05 10.77 -2.04
N PRO A 100 -29.32 10.03 -1.18
CA PRO A 100 -28.29 10.60 -0.31
C PRO A 100 -27.08 11.08 -1.10
N ALA A 101 -26.28 11.95 -0.49
CA ALA A 101 -24.91 12.20 -0.94
C ALA A 101 -24.09 10.91 -0.84
N LEU A 102 -23.19 10.67 -1.80
CA LEU A 102 -22.29 9.51 -1.84
C LEU A 102 -20.87 9.99 -1.51
N THR A 103 -20.28 9.43 -0.46
CA THR A 103 -18.98 9.82 0.12
C THR A 103 -17.86 8.86 -0.30
N PHE A 104 -16.67 9.40 -0.59
CA PHE A 104 -15.52 8.65 -1.10
C PHE A 104 -14.32 8.81 -0.16
N THR A 105 -13.49 7.78 -0.01
CA THR A 105 -12.21 7.82 0.71
C THR A 105 -11.11 7.06 -0.05
N ASP A 106 -9.85 7.47 0.07
CA ASP A 106 -8.70 6.59 -0.20
C ASP A 106 -8.50 5.64 0.99
N GLY A 107 -7.61 4.65 0.96
CA GLY A 107 -6.80 4.16 -0.14
C GLY A 107 -6.36 2.72 0.16
N PRO A 108 -5.51 2.12 -0.69
CA PRO A 108 -5.24 0.69 -0.60
C PRO A 108 -4.61 0.20 0.72
N ALA A 109 -3.91 1.04 1.49
CA ALA A 109 -3.35 0.67 2.80
C ALA A 109 -4.22 1.05 4.03
N GLY A 110 -5.43 1.57 3.83
CA GLY A 110 -6.32 1.99 4.92
C GLY A 110 -7.11 3.25 4.58
N VAL A 111 -8.14 3.53 5.38
CA VAL A 111 -9.09 4.62 5.12
C VAL A 111 -8.47 5.98 5.44
N ARG A 112 -8.33 6.84 4.44
CA ARG A 112 -7.65 8.15 4.54
C ARG A 112 -8.64 9.25 4.88
N MET A 113 -8.56 9.72 6.13
CA MET A 113 -9.40 10.77 6.71
C MET A 113 -8.54 11.68 7.60
N ASN A 114 -9.00 12.90 7.88
CA ASN A 114 -8.48 13.71 8.98
C ASN A 114 -8.96 13.21 10.37
N LEU A 115 -8.87 11.90 10.60
CA LEU A 115 -9.22 11.21 11.85
C LEU A 115 -8.44 9.87 11.91
N PRO A 116 -7.83 9.48 13.04
CA PRO A 116 -7.05 8.23 13.17
C PRO A 116 -7.77 6.95 12.71
N THR A 117 -7.20 6.19 11.78
CA THR A 117 -7.78 4.98 11.15
C THR A 117 -6.77 3.83 11.14
N THR A 118 -7.21 2.60 10.85
CA THR A 118 -6.29 1.44 10.81
C THR A 118 -5.34 1.58 9.62
N ALA A 119 -4.07 1.89 9.90
CA ALA A 119 -3.02 1.81 8.89
C ALA A 119 -2.55 0.35 8.77
N MET A 120 -3.00 -0.30 7.69
CA MET A 120 -2.69 -1.69 7.40
C MET A 120 -1.26 -1.84 6.86
N PRO A 121 -0.68 -3.05 6.88
CA PRO A 121 0.51 -3.34 6.08
C PRO A 121 0.25 -3.02 4.61
N ALA A 122 1.24 -2.50 3.89
CA ALA A 122 1.06 -2.11 2.50
C ALA A 122 0.57 -3.28 1.62
N PRO A 123 -0.21 -3.04 0.55
CA PRO A 123 -0.73 -4.11 -0.33
C PRO A 123 0.32 -5.10 -0.88
N VAL A 124 1.57 -4.68 -1.07
CA VAL A 124 2.67 -5.60 -1.39
C VAL A 124 2.90 -6.66 -0.30
N ALA A 125 2.75 -6.30 0.98
CA ALA A 125 2.84 -7.22 2.11
C ALA A 125 1.62 -8.15 2.18
N LEU A 126 0.42 -7.66 1.83
CA LEU A 126 -0.75 -8.51 1.64
C LEU A 126 -0.49 -9.54 0.52
N ALA A 127 0.03 -9.09 -0.63
CA ALA A 127 0.33 -9.97 -1.74
C ALA A 127 1.39 -11.01 -1.41
N ALA A 128 2.36 -10.65 -0.59
CA ALA A 128 3.37 -11.57 -0.07
C ALA A 128 2.81 -12.72 0.79
N THR A 129 1.56 -12.62 1.27
CA THR A 129 0.87 -13.75 1.94
C THR A 129 0.40 -14.85 0.98
N PHE A 130 0.21 -14.52 -0.31
CA PHE A 130 -0.38 -15.38 -1.34
C PHE A 130 -1.73 -16.02 -0.93
N SER A 131 -2.54 -15.32 -0.11
CA SER A 131 -3.72 -15.90 0.54
C SER A 131 -5.02 -15.14 0.28
N ALA A 132 -5.91 -15.77 -0.48
CA ALA A 132 -7.29 -15.33 -0.69
C ALA A 132 -8.12 -15.20 0.61
N GLU A 133 -7.76 -15.88 1.69
CA GLU A 133 -8.44 -15.68 2.99
C GLU A 133 -8.00 -14.38 3.65
N ILE A 134 -6.69 -14.11 3.64
CA ILE A 134 -6.13 -12.89 4.23
C ILE A 134 -6.52 -11.65 3.42
N ALA A 135 -6.56 -11.73 2.09
CA ALA A 135 -7.06 -10.65 1.23
C ALA A 135 -8.52 -10.28 1.54
N ARG A 136 -9.39 -11.27 1.79
CA ARG A 136 -10.75 -11.00 2.25
C ARG A 136 -10.77 -10.30 3.61
N ASN A 137 -9.97 -10.76 4.57
CA ASN A 137 -9.90 -10.15 5.89
C ASN A 137 -9.38 -8.70 5.83
N TYR A 138 -8.39 -8.44 4.98
CA TYR A 138 -7.84 -7.11 4.70
C TYR A 138 -8.93 -6.17 4.14
N GLY A 139 -9.60 -6.57 3.07
CA GLY A 139 -10.73 -5.82 2.51
C GLY A 139 -11.87 -5.61 3.52
N SER A 140 -12.13 -6.59 4.39
CA SER A 140 -13.11 -6.44 5.47
C SER A 140 -12.63 -5.57 6.64
N VAL A 141 -11.34 -5.22 6.78
CA VAL A 141 -10.91 -4.09 7.62
C VAL A 141 -11.23 -2.78 6.90
N LEU A 142 -10.72 -2.61 5.67
CA LEU A 142 -10.92 -1.40 4.87
C LEU A 142 -12.39 -0.99 4.79
N GLY A 143 -13.28 -1.93 4.46
CA GLY A 143 -14.71 -1.68 4.38
C GLY A 143 -15.40 -1.42 5.72
N ARG A 144 -14.86 -1.87 6.86
CA ARG A 144 -15.46 -1.58 8.19
C ARG A 144 -15.02 -0.21 8.69
N ASP A 145 -13.74 0.13 8.51
CA ASP A 145 -13.22 1.46 8.81
C ASP A 145 -13.91 2.53 7.94
N ALA A 146 -14.18 2.23 6.65
CA ALA A 146 -14.87 3.14 5.75
C ALA A 146 -16.28 3.44 6.26
N ARG A 147 -17.08 2.40 6.56
CA ARG A 147 -18.41 2.56 7.15
C ARG A 147 -18.36 3.30 8.50
N ALA A 148 -17.40 2.99 9.36
CA ALA A 148 -17.20 3.65 10.65
C ALA A 148 -16.68 5.10 10.55
N ARG A 149 -16.42 5.60 9.33
CA ARG A 149 -16.10 7.00 9.02
C ARG A 149 -17.09 7.62 8.02
N ASP A 150 -18.28 7.05 7.91
CA ASP A 150 -19.35 7.53 7.02
C ASP A 150 -18.99 7.55 5.53
N GLN A 151 -18.06 6.68 5.11
CA GLN A 151 -17.60 6.55 3.72
C GLN A 151 -18.32 5.40 3.01
N ASP A 152 -18.93 5.71 1.87
CA ASP A 152 -19.63 4.72 1.05
C ASP A 152 -18.74 4.05 0.01
N VAL A 153 -17.74 4.76 -0.53
CA VAL A 153 -16.82 4.30 -1.58
C VAL A 153 -15.38 4.36 -1.06
N ILE A 154 -14.58 3.32 -1.33
CA ILE A 154 -13.12 3.34 -1.11
C ILE A 154 -12.36 3.16 -2.42
N PHE A 155 -11.35 4.00 -2.65
CA PHE A 155 -10.41 3.90 -3.77
C PHE A 155 -9.35 2.83 -3.54
N ALA A 156 -9.82 1.59 -3.37
CA ALA A 156 -9.05 0.38 -3.18
C ALA A 156 -9.76 -0.84 -3.80
N PRO A 157 -9.01 -1.87 -4.26
CA PRO A 157 -7.55 -1.94 -4.28
C PRO A 157 -6.90 -1.31 -5.52
N MET A 158 -5.62 -0.95 -5.41
CA MET A 158 -4.77 -0.73 -6.59
C MET A 158 -4.21 -2.08 -7.08
N ILE A 159 -4.25 -2.30 -8.40
CA ILE A 159 -3.93 -3.60 -9.01
C ILE A 159 -3.11 -3.50 -10.31
N ASN A 160 -2.51 -2.34 -10.59
CA ASN A 160 -1.56 -2.18 -11.71
C ASN A 160 -0.36 -3.12 -11.53
N THR A 161 0.08 -3.78 -12.60
CA THR A 161 1.16 -4.76 -12.55
C THR A 161 2.49 -4.13 -12.13
N VAL A 162 3.25 -4.78 -11.25
CA VAL A 162 4.65 -4.41 -10.97
C VAL A 162 5.51 -4.75 -12.18
N ARG A 163 5.65 -3.79 -13.09
CA ARG A 163 6.41 -3.89 -14.35
C ARG A 163 7.80 -3.27 -14.23
N VAL A 164 7.86 -2.04 -13.74
CA VAL A 164 9.09 -1.28 -13.49
C VAL A 164 9.47 -1.48 -12.02
N PRO A 165 10.62 -2.09 -11.68
CA PRO A 165 11.03 -2.30 -10.28
C PRO A 165 11.10 -1.01 -9.44
N GLN A 166 11.43 0.10 -10.08
CA GLN A 166 11.54 1.44 -9.50
C GLN A 166 10.20 2.14 -9.25
N ALA A 167 9.09 1.67 -9.83
CA ALA A 167 7.87 2.48 -9.92
C ALA A 167 7.29 2.87 -8.56
N GLY A 168 7.02 4.16 -8.36
CA GLY A 168 6.77 4.80 -7.06
C GLY A 168 5.68 4.13 -6.23
N ARG A 169 4.69 3.50 -6.85
CA ARG A 169 3.54 2.85 -6.19
C ARG A 169 3.58 1.31 -6.18
N ASN A 170 4.73 0.68 -6.43
CA ASN A 170 4.89 -0.78 -6.30
C ASN A 170 4.49 -1.32 -4.91
N PHE A 171 4.58 -0.50 -3.86
CA PHE A 171 4.11 -0.84 -2.52
C PHE A 171 2.58 -0.95 -2.40
N GLU A 172 1.85 -0.21 -3.25
CA GLU A 172 0.40 -0.01 -3.21
C GLU A 172 -0.37 -1.09 -3.99
N THR A 173 0.33 -1.94 -4.75
CA THR A 173 -0.25 -2.96 -5.63
C THR A 173 0.15 -4.39 -5.25
N LEU A 174 -0.38 -5.38 -5.98
CA LEU A 174 -0.39 -6.80 -5.63
C LEU A 174 0.68 -7.68 -6.33
N GLY A 175 1.68 -7.06 -6.98
CA GLY A 175 2.87 -7.75 -7.51
C GLY A 175 2.98 -7.84 -9.04
N GLU A 176 3.89 -8.69 -9.51
CA GLU A 176 4.26 -8.79 -10.94
C GLU A 176 3.52 -9.90 -11.72
N ASP A 177 2.70 -10.69 -11.04
CA ASP A 177 2.04 -11.86 -11.64
C ASP A 177 0.52 -11.69 -11.72
N PRO A 178 -0.08 -11.74 -12.92
CA PRO A 178 -1.50 -11.47 -13.10
C PRO A 178 -2.41 -12.58 -12.55
N PHE A 179 -1.94 -13.82 -12.38
CA PHE A 179 -2.71 -14.82 -11.62
C PHE A 179 -2.75 -14.43 -10.13
N LEU A 180 -1.61 -14.03 -9.54
CA LEU A 180 -1.56 -13.59 -8.15
C LEU A 180 -2.46 -12.37 -7.91
N VAL A 181 -2.42 -11.37 -8.80
CA VAL A 181 -3.32 -10.21 -8.76
C VAL A 181 -4.78 -10.66 -8.81
N SER A 182 -5.19 -11.49 -9.79
CA SER A 182 -6.56 -12.03 -9.86
C SER A 182 -6.97 -12.84 -8.62
N HIS A 183 -6.04 -13.61 -8.02
CA HIS A 183 -6.29 -14.46 -6.86
C HIS A 183 -6.58 -13.66 -5.58
N LEU A 184 -6.05 -12.43 -5.48
CA LEU A 184 -6.14 -11.58 -4.29
C LEU A 184 -7.19 -10.47 -4.43
N VAL A 185 -7.30 -9.85 -5.61
CA VAL A 185 -8.25 -8.74 -5.85
C VAL A 185 -9.71 -9.19 -5.65
N VAL A 186 -10.06 -10.38 -6.10
CA VAL A 186 -11.43 -10.92 -6.00
C VAL A 186 -11.87 -11.10 -4.54
N PRO A 187 -11.12 -11.80 -3.66
CA PRO A 187 -11.49 -11.89 -2.26
C PRO A 187 -11.40 -10.56 -1.50
N GLU A 188 -10.47 -9.67 -1.83
CA GLU A 188 -10.37 -8.34 -1.19
C GLU A 188 -11.58 -7.46 -1.50
N ILE A 189 -11.94 -7.32 -2.79
CA ILE A 189 -13.14 -6.60 -3.22
C ILE A 189 -14.40 -7.21 -2.59
N ASN A 190 -14.49 -8.54 -2.49
CA ASN A 190 -15.60 -9.18 -1.77
C ASN A 190 -15.57 -8.88 -0.26
N GLY A 191 -14.40 -8.76 0.35
CA GLY A 191 -14.20 -8.38 1.76
C GLY A 191 -14.65 -6.95 2.06
N ILE A 192 -14.34 -6.00 1.17
CA ILE A 192 -14.82 -4.60 1.23
C ILE A 192 -16.35 -4.57 1.06
N GLN A 193 -16.84 -5.20 -0.01
CA GLN A 193 -18.25 -5.07 -0.39
C GLN A 193 -19.21 -5.77 0.60
N ALA A 194 -18.74 -6.77 1.34
CA ALA A 194 -19.51 -7.41 2.41
C ALA A 194 -19.88 -6.46 3.58
N THR A 195 -19.21 -5.32 3.73
CA THR A 195 -19.53 -4.32 4.78
C THR A 195 -20.59 -3.30 4.32
N GLY A 196 -20.94 -3.32 3.03
CA GLY A 196 -21.73 -2.28 2.39
C GLY A 196 -20.92 -1.08 1.87
N THR A 197 -19.57 -1.15 1.85
CA THR A 197 -18.72 -0.17 1.15
C THR A 197 -18.48 -0.60 -0.30
N ILE A 198 -18.57 0.33 -1.23
CA ILE A 198 -18.27 0.16 -2.65
C ILE A 198 -16.75 0.13 -2.82
N ALA A 199 -16.23 -0.95 -3.42
CA ALA A 199 -14.82 -1.05 -3.81
C ALA A 199 -14.60 -0.44 -5.21
N THR A 200 -13.39 0.08 -5.44
CA THR A 200 -12.98 0.72 -6.68
C THR A 200 -11.61 0.20 -7.09
N ALA A 201 -11.57 -0.73 -8.05
CA ALA A 201 -10.32 -1.21 -8.63
C ALA A 201 -9.62 -0.08 -9.40
N LYS A 202 -8.34 0.19 -9.09
CA LYS A 202 -7.56 1.29 -9.69
C LYS A 202 -6.16 0.84 -10.17
N HIS A 203 -5.51 1.48 -11.14
CA HIS A 203 -5.97 2.57 -12.01
C HIS A 203 -6.03 2.03 -13.45
N TYR A 204 -7.22 1.99 -14.05
CA TYR A 204 -7.50 1.30 -15.30
C TYR A 204 -7.11 2.19 -16.50
N ALA A 205 -6.02 1.93 -17.23
CA ALA A 205 -5.08 0.82 -17.14
C ALA A 205 -3.64 1.26 -17.50
N GLU A 206 -2.66 0.39 -17.24
CA GLU A 206 -1.23 0.58 -17.57
C GLU A 206 -0.56 1.75 -16.81
N ASN A 207 -1.02 2.03 -15.58
CA ASN A 207 -0.39 3.02 -14.69
C ASN A 207 0.74 2.36 -13.87
N ASN A 208 1.76 1.87 -14.56
CA ASN A 208 2.85 1.05 -13.98
C ASN A 208 4.14 1.85 -13.68
N GLN A 209 4.11 3.18 -13.80
CA GLN A 209 5.17 4.12 -13.42
C GLN A 209 4.54 5.46 -13.00
N GLU A 210 5.18 6.22 -12.11
CA GLU A 210 4.73 7.55 -11.70
C GLU A 210 5.34 8.66 -12.55
N ASN A 211 6.56 8.46 -13.06
CA ASN A 211 7.27 9.45 -13.86
C ASN A 211 6.48 9.77 -15.14
N ASN A 212 6.18 11.05 -15.36
CA ASN A 212 5.35 11.54 -16.47
C ASN A 212 3.95 10.89 -16.58
N ARG A 213 3.38 10.33 -15.49
CA ARG A 213 2.09 9.59 -15.53
C ARG A 213 0.92 10.36 -16.17
N GLN A 214 0.90 11.69 -16.07
CA GLN A 214 -0.10 12.58 -16.67
C GLN A 214 0.13 12.90 -18.17
N GLY A 215 1.32 12.63 -18.70
CA GLY A 215 1.70 13.00 -20.07
C GLY A 215 2.05 11.80 -20.96
N VAL A 216 2.44 10.67 -20.39
CA VAL A 216 2.93 9.50 -21.13
C VAL A 216 1.81 8.74 -21.86
N ASN A 217 2.10 8.33 -23.09
CA ASN A 217 1.32 7.35 -23.84
C ASN A 217 2.04 6.01 -23.84
N VAL A 218 1.43 5.04 -23.18
CA VAL A 218 1.82 3.63 -23.17
C VAL A 218 1.36 2.98 -24.47
N ASN A 219 2.32 2.56 -25.29
CA ASN A 219 2.06 1.74 -26.47
C ASN A 219 2.29 0.26 -26.10
N VAL A 220 1.20 -0.51 -26.03
CA VAL A 220 1.18 -1.90 -25.58
C VAL A 220 0.34 -2.73 -26.54
N ASP A 221 0.83 -3.92 -26.93
CA ASP A 221 0.07 -4.80 -27.82
C ASP A 221 -1.13 -5.43 -27.11
N GLU A 222 -2.18 -5.75 -27.86
CA GLU A 222 -3.44 -6.29 -27.33
C GLU A 222 -3.24 -7.55 -26.47
N ARG A 223 -2.26 -8.40 -26.80
CA ARG A 223 -2.01 -9.65 -26.09
C ARG A 223 -1.30 -9.41 -24.77
N THR A 224 -0.32 -8.52 -24.71
CA THR A 224 0.32 -8.11 -23.46
C THR A 224 -0.67 -7.43 -22.53
N LEU A 225 -1.46 -6.49 -23.07
CA LEU A 225 -2.54 -5.81 -22.36
C LEU A 225 -3.54 -6.82 -21.74
N HIS A 226 -3.95 -7.86 -22.48
CA HIS A 226 -4.87 -8.88 -21.97
C HIS A 226 -4.25 -9.97 -21.08
N GLU A 227 -3.01 -10.41 -21.33
CA GLU A 227 -2.36 -11.46 -20.53
C GLU A 227 -1.80 -10.96 -19.20
N ILE A 228 -1.39 -9.69 -19.15
CA ILE A 228 -0.75 -9.05 -17.99
C ILE A 228 -1.73 -8.12 -17.28
N GLU A 229 -1.83 -6.86 -17.69
CA GLU A 229 -2.50 -5.81 -16.90
C GLU A 229 -4.01 -6.04 -16.73
N LEU A 230 -4.74 -6.23 -17.83
CA LEU A 230 -6.20 -6.30 -17.79
C LEU A 230 -6.74 -7.55 -17.09
N ARG A 231 -5.92 -8.59 -16.88
CA ARG A 231 -6.34 -9.83 -16.22
C ARG A 231 -6.71 -9.61 -14.74
N GLY A 232 -6.05 -8.67 -14.05
CA GLY A 232 -6.44 -8.23 -12.71
C GLY A 232 -7.83 -7.57 -12.72
N PHE A 233 -8.03 -6.61 -13.63
CA PHE A 233 -9.29 -5.87 -13.77
C PHE A 233 -10.46 -6.75 -14.27
N GLU A 234 -10.22 -7.72 -15.16
CA GLU A 234 -11.25 -8.69 -15.59
C GLU A 234 -11.74 -9.51 -14.39
N ALA A 235 -10.84 -9.98 -13.54
CA ALA A 235 -11.21 -10.71 -12.32
C ALA A 235 -11.99 -9.80 -11.34
N ALA A 236 -11.52 -8.57 -11.12
CA ALA A 236 -12.19 -7.58 -10.27
C ALA A 236 -13.64 -7.29 -10.73
N VAL A 237 -13.88 -7.16 -12.03
CA VAL A 237 -15.20 -6.90 -12.63
C VAL A 237 -16.07 -8.17 -12.65
N ARG A 238 -15.56 -9.27 -13.21
CA ARG A 238 -16.39 -10.46 -13.53
C ARG A 238 -16.58 -11.41 -12.36
N GLN A 239 -15.67 -11.41 -11.38
CA GLN A 239 -15.68 -12.33 -10.22
C GLN A 239 -15.75 -11.57 -8.88
N GLY A 240 -15.01 -10.47 -8.75
CA GLY A 240 -15.11 -9.55 -7.60
C GLY A 240 -16.39 -8.72 -7.62
N HIS A 241 -17.01 -8.55 -8.81
CA HIS A 241 -18.12 -7.63 -9.04
C HIS A 241 -17.84 -6.25 -8.44
N SER A 242 -16.70 -5.63 -8.77
CA SER A 242 -16.36 -4.29 -8.30
C SER A 242 -17.51 -3.30 -8.52
N GLY A 243 -17.82 -2.45 -7.53
CA GLY A 243 -18.89 -1.46 -7.65
C GLY A 243 -18.46 -0.24 -8.46
N SER A 244 -17.17 0.08 -8.46
CA SER A 244 -16.57 1.10 -9.31
C SER A 244 -15.23 0.63 -9.92
N VAL A 245 -14.75 1.36 -10.91
CA VAL A 245 -13.38 1.28 -11.47
C VAL A 245 -12.88 2.72 -11.64
N MET A 246 -11.64 2.99 -11.24
CA MET A 246 -11.00 4.29 -11.47
C MET A 246 -10.12 4.22 -12.72
N CYS A 247 -10.32 5.12 -13.68
CA CYS A 247 -9.46 5.22 -14.86
C CYS A 247 -8.16 6.00 -14.57
N SER A 248 -7.07 5.64 -15.25
CA SER A 248 -5.73 6.18 -14.99
C SER A 248 -5.41 7.51 -15.67
N TYR A 249 -4.33 8.16 -15.21
CA TYR A 249 -3.77 9.39 -15.79
C TYR A 249 -3.19 9.21 -17.21
N ASN A 250 -2.60 8.05 -17.49
CA ASN A 250 -1.81 7.84 -18.69
C ASN A 250 -2.68 7.69 -19.94
N SER A 251 -2.09 7.97 -21.11
CA SER A 251 -2.62 7.48 -22.37
C SER A 251 -2.26 6.01 -22.57
N VAL A 252 -3.16 5.26 -23.20
CA VAL A 252 -2.95 3.88 -23.64
C VAL A 252 -3.30 3.81 -25.13
N ASN A 253 -2.33 3.41 -25.96
CA ASN A 253 -2.47 3.28 -27.41
C ASN A 253 -3.10 4.51 -28.10
N GLY A 254 -2.69 5.70 -27.67
CA GLY A 254 -3.02 6.99 -28.30
C GLY A 254 -4.22 7.75 -27.72
N LYS A 255 -4.78 7.31 -26.58
CA LYS A 255 -5.86 8.05 -25.86
C LYS A 255 -5.71 7.94 -24.35
N PHE A 256 -5.96 9.03 -23.64
CA PHE A 256 -6.04 9.07 -22.17
C PHE A 256 -7.08 8.07 -21.68
N ALA A 257 -6.73 7.28 -20.66
CA ALA A 257 -7.55 6.14 -20.25
C ALA A 257 -8.99 6.55 -19.86
N CYS A 258 -9.16 7.72 -19.24
CA CYS A 258 -10.46 8.29 -18.89
C CYS A 258 -11.34 8.75 -20.08
N GLU A 259 -10.82 8.79 -21.31
CA GLU A 259 -11.60 9.02 -22.54
C GLU A 259 -11.36 7.97 -23.63
N ASN A 260 -10.82 6.80 -23.25
CA ASN A 260 -10.51 5.71 -24.16
C ASN A 260 -11.72 4.75 -24.30
N PRO A 261 -12.50 4.78 -25.41
CA PRO A 261 -13.69 3.94 -25.55
C PRO A 261 -13.36 2.45 -25.65
N THR A 262 -12.16 2.09 -26.14
CA THR A 262 -11.73 0.69 -26.21
C THR A 262 -11.57 0.11 -24.81
N LEU A 263 -10.98 0.87 -23.88
CA LEU A 263 -10.89 0.49 -22.47
C LEU A 263 -12.27 0.56 -21.78
N LEU A 264 -12.92 1.73 -21.79
CA LEU A 264 -14.07 2.05 -20.93
C LEU A 264 -15.43 1.53 -21.44
N THR A 265 -15.57 1.29 -22.74
CA THR A 265 -16.80 0.75 -23.35
C THR A 265 -16.57 -0.65 -23.91
N ASP A 266 -15.64 -0.86 -24.84
CA ASP A 266 -15.55 -2.13 -25.56
C ASP A 266 -15.04 -3.29 -24.70
N ILE A 267 -14.01 -3.06 -23.89
CA ILE A 267 -13.51 -4.06 -22.95
C ILE A 267 -14.37 -4.07 -21.67
N LEU A 268 -14.39 -2.95 -20.94
CA LEU A 268 -14.98 -2.90 -19.59
C LEU A 268 -16.49 -3.22 -19.58
N ARG A 269 -17.27 -2.64 -20.50
CA ARG A 269 -18.73 -2.79 -20.51
C ARG A 269 -19.19 -3.87 -21.48
N ASN A 270 -18.77 -3.83 -22.74
CA ASN A 270 -19.27 -4.72 -23.79
C ASN A 270 -18.70 -6.15 -23.66
N ARG A 271 -17.41 -6.31 -23.35
CA ARG A 271 -16.75 -7.63 -23.22
C ARG A 271 -16.88 -8.24 -21.82
N TRP A 272 -16.73 -7.45 -20.76
CA TRP A 272 -16.78 -7.95 -19.37
C TRP A 272 -18.14 -7.79 -18.67
N GLY A 273 -19.01 -6.89 -19.13
CA GLY A 273 -20.35 -6.69 -18.55
C GLY A 273 -20.38 -5.77 -17.32
N PHE A 274 -19.45 -4.82 -17.17
CA PHE A 274 -19.41 -3.91 -16.03
C PHE A 274 -20.64 -2.98 -15.97
N THR A 275 -21.42 -3.13 -14.89
CA THR A 275 -22.63 -2.33 -14.60
C THR A 275 -22.40 -1.23 -13.55
N GLY A 276 -21.21 -1.19 -12.95
CA GLY A 276 -20.81 -0.15 -12.00
C GLY A 276 -20.44 1.17 -12.68
N PHE A 277 -20.03 2.15 -11.88
CA PHE A 277 -19.63 3.47 -12.37
C PHE A 277 -18.10 3.62 -12.53
N VAL A 278 -17.66 4.31 -13.58
CA VAL A 278 -16.25 4.71 -13.77
C VAL A 278 -16.03 6.10 -13.19
N VAL A 279 -15.01 6.23 -12.36
CA VAL A 279 -14.53 7.51 -11.81
C VAL A 279 -13.16 7.85 -12.39
N SER A 280 -12.81 9.13 -12.54
CA SER A 280 -11.44 9.52 -12.89
C SER A 280 -10.50 9.47 -11.70
N ASP A 281 -9.21 9.24 -11.93
CA ASP A 281 -8.18 9.73 -11.01
C ASP A 281 -8.19 11.29 -11.02
N TYR A 282 -7.47 11.91 -10.08
CA TYR A 282 -7.65 13.31 -9.67
C TYR A 282 -7.14 14.28 -10.74
N GLY A 283 -8.06 14.82 -11.54
CA GLY A 283 -7.73 15.62 -12.72
C GLY A 283 -7.20 14.81 -13.91
N ALA A 284 -7.45 13.49 -13.95
CA ALA A 284 -7.08 12.60 -15.07
C ALA A 284 -8.04 12.64 -16.27
N ASN A 285 -9.08 13.49 -16.22
CA ASN A 285 -9.96 13.72 -17.35
C ASN A 285 -9.46 14.90 -18.19
N HIS A 286 -9.66 14.81 -19.51
CA HIS A 286 -9.18 15.80 -20.50
C HIS A 286 -10.29 16.36 -21.39
N SER A 287 -11.54 15.87 -21.28
CA SER A 287 -12.63 16.34 -22.13
C SER A 287 -14.03 16.17 -21.51
N ALA A 288 -15.00 16.95 -22.00
CA ALA A 288 -16.37 16.93 -21.50
C ALA A 288 -17.19 15.81 -22.15
N GLY A 289 -17.64 16.06 -23.39
CA GLY A 289 -18.44 15.13 -24.19
C GLY A 289 -17.73 13.81 -24.52
N PRO A 290 -16.48 13.82 -25.04
CA PRO A 290 -15.80 12.59 -25.45
C PRO A 290 -15.56 11.61 -24.30
N ALA A 291 -15.08 12.07 -23.13
CA ALA A 291 -14.91 11.21 -21.95
C ALA A 291 -16.23 10.60 -21.46
N LEU A 292 -17.27 11.44 -21.27
CA LEU A 292 -18.61 10.98 -20.89
C LEU A 292 -19.16 9.96 -21.91
N GLN A 293 -18.93 10.18 -23.21
CA GLN A 293 -19.35 9.29 -24.28
C GLN A 293 -18.56 7.97 -24.28
N ALA A 294 -17.24 8.02 -24.08
CA ALA A 294 -16.33 6.87 -24.03
C ALA A 294 -16.60 5.93 -22.86
N GLY A 295 -17.08 6.45 -21.72
CA GLY A 295 -17.60 5.64 -20.62
C GLY A 295 -17.24 6.11 -19.21
N LEU A 296 -16.63 7.29 -19.05
CA LEU A 296 -16.44 7.94 -17.75
C LEU A 296 -17.81 8.37 -17.18
N ASP A 297 -18.08 8.08 -15.91
CA ASP A 297 -19.36 8.44 -15.27
C ASP A 297 -19.21 9.55 -14.21
N ILE A 298 -18.04 9.69 -13.57
CA ILE A 298 -17.76 10.77 -12.60
C ILE A 298 -16.37 11.35 -12.86
N GLU A 299 -16.29 12.66 -13.12
CA GLU A 299 -15.02 13.42 -13.09
C GLU A 299 -14.70 13.83 -11.64
N PHE A 300 -13.48 13.55 -11.16
CA PHE A 300 -12.97 13.98 -9.87
C PHE A 300 -11.85 15.01 -10.06
N PHE A 301 -11.96 16.18 -9.42
CA PHE A 301 -10.97 17.26 -9.41
C PHE A 301 -10.62 17.89 -10.79
N GLY A 302 -11.26 17.45 -11.87
CA GLY A 302 -11.24 18.14 -13.16
C GLY A 302 -12.22 19.30 -13.24
N THR A 303 -12.34 19.91 -14.42
CA THR A 303 -13.29 20.99 -14.71
C THR A 303 -14.09 20.78 -15.99
N HIS A 304 -13.85 19.70 -16.74
CA HIS A 304 -14.44 19.51 -18.06
C HIS A 304 -15.92 19.10 -17.97
N PHE A 305 -16.35 18.43 -16.90
CA PHE A 305 -17.76 18.06 -16.71
C PHE A 305 -18.65 19.25 -16.33
N HIS A 306 -18.08 20.43 -16.03
CA HIS A 306 -18.81 21.69 -15.96
C HIS A 306 -19.36 22.12 -17.33
N ASP A 307 -18.59 21.90 -18.42
CA ASP A 307 -18.99 22.28 -19.79
C ASP A 307 -20.14 21.43 -20.35
N LEU A 308 -20.41 20.26 -19.74
CA LEU A 308 -21.49 19.37 -20.16
C LEU A 308 -22.86 20.06 -20.21
N LYS A 309 -23.11 21.05 -19.34
CA LYS A 309 -24.38 21.81 -19.37
C LYS A 309 -24.59 22.52 -20.70
N ALA A 310 -23.59 23.26 -21.17
CA ALA A 310 -23.62 23.97 -22.43
C ALA A 310 -23.59 23.00 -23.63
N ALA A 311 -22.81 21.93 -23.54
CA ALA A 311 -22.73 20.90 -24.57
C ALA A 311 -24.07 20.13 -24.75
N ILE A 312 -24.81 19.88 -23.67
CA ILE A 312 -26.15 19.26 -23.73
C ILE A 312 -27.20 20.25 -24.21
N GLN A 313 -27.19 21.51 -23.73
CA GLN A 313 -28.15 22.53 -24.16
C GLN A 313 -28.00 22.95 -25.63
N SER A 314 -26.78 22.86 -26.20
CA SER A 314 -26.53 23.07 -27.63
C SER A 314 -26.75 21.82 -28.49
N GLY A 315 -27.01 20.65 -27.88
CA GLY A 315 -27.20 19.37 -28.59
C GLY A 315 -25.90 18.69 -29.05
N ALA A 316 -24.72 19.24 -28.75
CA ALA A 316 -23.42 18.63 -29.06
C ALA A 316 -23.17 17.33 -28.27
N VAL A 317 -23.76 17.20 -27.08
CA VAL A 317 -23.77 15.97 -26.28
C VAL A 317 -25.22 15.56 -26.01
N PRO A 318 -25.66 14.33 -26.36
CA PRO A 318 -27.01 13.88 -26.06
C PRO A 318 -27.17 13.65 -24.55
N VAL A 319 -28.26 14.18 -23.95
CA VAL A 319 -28.57 13.98 -22.52
C VAL A 319 -28.65 12.49 -22.13
N ALA A 320 -28.93 11.59 -23.09
CA ALA A 320 -28.89 10.15 -22.91
C ALA A 320 -27.51 9.60 -22.46
N ALA A 321 -26.40 10.29 -22.77
CA ALA A 321 -25.07 9.93 -22.27
C ALA A 321 -24.92 10.25 -20.77
N LEU A 322 -25.48 11.38 -20.32
CA LEU A 322 -25.54 11.76 -18.91
C LEU A 322 -26.51 10.86 -18.13
N ASP A 323 -27.69 10.57 -18.69
CA ASP A 323 -28.67 9.63 -18.10
C ASP A 323 -28.10 8.21 -17.95
N ARG A 324 -27.14 7.81 -18.80
CA ARG A 324 -26.40 6.55 -18.66
C ARG A 324 -25.42 6.61 -17.49
N ALA A 325 -24.63 7.68 -17.36
CA ALA A 325 -23.70 7.84 -16.25
C ALA A 325 -24.42 7.83 -14.89
N VAL A 326 -25.46 8.66 -14.76
CA VAL A 326 -26.33 8.66 -13.56
C VAL A 326 -26.95 7.29 -13.30
N ARG A 327 -27.30 6.52 -14.34
CA ARG A 327 -27.80 5.15 -14.18
C ARG A 327 -26.77 4.20 -13.58
N HIS A 328 -25.50 4.25 -14.00
CA HIS A 328 -24.44 3.41 -13.42
C HIS A 328 -24.25 3.71 -11.92
N ILE A 329 -24.25 5.01 -11.57
CA ILE A 329 -24.12 5.48 -10.19
C ILE A 329 -25.32 5.01 -9.35
N LEU A 330 -26.55 5.28 -9.78
CA LEU A 330 -27.76 4.85 -9.05
C LEU A 330 -27.91 3.33 -8.97
N THR A 331 -27.51 2.58 -10.00
CA THR A 331 -27.51 1.10 -9.98
C THR A 331 -26.55 0.57 -8.92
N THR A 332 -25.39 1.23 -8.78
CA THR A 332 -24.42 0.90 -7.73
C THR A 332 -24.94 1.31 -6.35
N MET A 333 -25.46 2.53 -6.19
CA MET A 333 -26.07 2.98 -4.93
C MET A 333 -27.19 2.04 -4.46
N GLN A 334 -28.07 1.60 -5.37
CA GLN A 334 -29.11 0.61 -5.06
C GLN A 334 -28.50 -0.71 -4.57
N ARG A 335 -27.51 -1.26 -5.28
CA ARG A 335 -26.85 -2.54 -4.93
C ARG A 335 -26.27 -2.53 -3.51
N PHE A 336 -25.88 -1.37 -3.00
CA PHE A 336 -25.34 -1.18 -1.64
C PHE A 336 -26.37 -0.61 -0.64
N GLY A 337 -27.66 -0.61 -1.01
CA GLY A 337 -28.78 -0.24 -0.14
C GLY A 337 -29.02 1.25 0.06
N LEU A 338 -28.27 2.13 -0.64
CA LEU A 338 -28.32 3.59 -0.46
C LEU A 338 -29.61 4.23 -1.01
N LEU A 339 -30.37 3.53 -1.86
CA LEU A 339 -31.60 4.04 -2.47
C LEU A 339 -32.89 3.46 -1.87
N ALA A 340 -32.84 2.82 -0.68
CA ALA A 340 -33.97 2.12 -0.08
C ALA A 340 -35.22 2.99 0.13
N HIS A 341 -35.06 4.30 0.29
CA HIS A 341 -36.15 5.27 0.46
C HIS A 341 -36.33 6.23 -0.73
N ALA A 342 -35.58 6.06 -1.82
CA ALA A 342 -35.55 7.02 -2.93
C ALA A 342 -36.81 6.92 -3.81
N SER A 343 -37.53 8.04 -3.96
CA SER A 343 -38.82 8.12 -4.66
C SER A 343 -38.83 9.24 -5.72
N PRO A 344 -39.34 8.99 -6.94
CA PRO A 344 -39.56 10.04 -7.94
C PRO A 344 -40.63 11.05 -7.50
N ASP A 345 -41.56 10.63 -6.64
CA ASP A 345 -42.69 11.41 -6.15
C ASP A 345 -42.33 12.29 -4.93
N GLY A 346 -41.07 12.21 -4.48
CA GLY A 346 -40.53 12.91 -3.32
C GLY A 346 -40.31 12.00 -2.12
N ALA A 347 -39.16 12.14 -1.45
CA ALA A 347 -38.83 11.40 -0.23
C ALA A 347 -37.75 12.14 0.59
N PRO A 348 -37.70 11.97 1.92
CA PRO A 348 -36.57 12.42 2.74
C PRO A 348 -35.32 11.56 2.48
N VAL A 349 -34.14 12.15 2.66
CA VAL A 349 -32.88 11.39 2.72
C VAL A 349 -32.84 10.57 4.02
N VAL A 350 -32.41 9.32 3.93
CA VAL A 350 -32.19 8.42 5.07
C VAL A 350 -30.78 7.86 4.98
N ASN A 351 -29.84 8.50 5.69
CA ASN A 351 -28.45 8.04 5.76
C ASN A 351 -28.35 6.70 6.53
N ARG A 352 -27.42 5.83 6.12
CA ARG A 352 -27.21 4.53 6.78
C ARG A 352 -26.59 4.74 8.17
N PRO A 353 -26.96 3.95 9.20
CA PRO A 353 -26.28 4.01 10.49
C PRO A 353 -24.77 3.79 10.37
N ILE A 354 -24.00 4.64 11.08
CA ILE A 354 -22.54 4.55 11.19
C ILE A 354 -22.19 3.51 12.28
N PRO A 355 -21.51 2.40 11.95
CA PRO A 355 -21.06 1.42 12.94
C PRO A 355 -19.89 1.95 13.79
N PRO A 356 -19.67 1.40 15.00
CA PRO A 356 -18.51 1.76 15.82
C PRO A 356 -17.19 1.29 15.17
N PHE A 357 -16.14 2.09 15.37
CA PHE A 357 -14.79 1.82 14.86
C PHE A 357 -14.12 0.64 15.60
N PRO A 358 -13.76 -0.48 14.93
CA PRO A 358 -13.44 -1.76 15.56
C PRO A 358 -11.98 -1.92 16.04
N LEU A 359 -11.37 -0.85 16.54
CA LEU A 359 -9.93 -0.68 16.84
C LEU A 359 -9.15 -1.97 17.21
N ASP A 360 -9.53 -2.65 18.29
CA ASP A 360 -8.76 -3.81 18.79
C ASP A 360 -8.84 -5.05 17.89
N ALA A 361 -9.92 -5.22 17.13
CA ALA A 361 -10.04 -6.32 16.18
C ALA A 361 -9.13 -6.11 14.97
N ASP A 362 -9.02 -4.86 14.52
CA ASP A 362 -8.43 -4.53 13.23
C ASP A 362 -6.93 -4.24 13.37
N ALA A 363 -6.51 -3.74 14.53
CA ALA A 363 -5.13 -3.85 15.00
C ALA A 363 -4.62 -5.30 14.98
N ARG A 364 -5.39 -6.27 15.52
CA ARG A 364 -4.99 -7.69 15.48
C ARG A 364 -4.88 -8.24 14.06
N GLN A 365 -5.71 -7.78 13.12
CA GLN A 365 -5.56 -8.13 11.70
C GLN A 365 -4.29 -7.50 11.11
N ALA A 366 -4.07 -6.19 11.29
CA ALA A 366 -2.88 -5.51 10.80
C ALA A 366 -1.57 -6.20 11.25
N ARG A 367 -1.47 -6.55 12.54
CA ARG A 367 -0.35 -7.34 13.09
C ARG A 367 -0.21 -8.71 12.44
N ALA A 368 -1.28 -9.50 12.42
CA ALA A 368 -1.23 -10.86 11.86
C ALA A 368 -0.92 -10.87 10.35
N ILE A 369 -1.25 -9.79 9.62
CA ILE A 369 -0.95 -9.65 8.20
C ILE A 369 0.51 -9.23 8.00
N ALA A 370 1.06 -8.34 8.83
CA ALA A 370 2.49 -8.03 8.84
C ALA A 370 3.34 -9.29 9.15
N GLU A 371 2.93 -10.09 10.13
CA GLU A 371 3.60 -11.35 10.51
C GLU A 371 3.59 -12.40 9.37
N GLN A 372 2.52 -12.44 8.57
CA GLN A 372 2.36 -13.42 7.47
C GLN A 372 2.85 -12.92 6.11
N GLY A 373 2.91 -11.61 5.90
CA GLY A 373 3.44 -10.98 4.68
C GLY A 373 4.96 -10.82 4.68
N ALA A 374 5.59 -10.75 5.86
CA ALA A 374 7.03 -10.63 5.99
C ALA A 374 7.77 -11.83 5.37
N VAL A 375 8.83 -11.54 4.61
CA VAL A 375 9.60 -12.52 3.84
C VAL A 375 10.99 -12.68 4.42
N LEU A 376 11.30 -13.88 4.91
CA LEU A 376 12.67 -14.21 5.31
C LEU A 376 13.49 -14.52 4.06
N LEU A 377 14.27 -13.54 3.59
CA LEU A 377 15.07 -13.65 2.36
C LEU A 377 16.37 -14.43 2.59
N ARG A 378 16.97 -14.33 3.78
CA ARG A 378 18.21 -15.03 4.13
C ARG A 378 18.20 -15.41 5.62
N ASN A 379 18.71 -16.59 5.95
CA ASN A 379 18.98 -17.02 7.32
C ASN A 379 20.04 -18.14 7.34
N GLU A 380 21.30 -17.78 7.59
CA GLU A 380 22.41 -18.71 7.76
C GLU A 380 22.64 -19.06 9.22
N ARG A 381 23.04 -20.32 9.47
CA ARG A 381 23.52 -20.82 10.78
C ARG A 381 22.54 -20.54 11.93
N ASN A 382 21.24 -20.49 11.63
CA ASN A 382 20.15 -20.13 12.55
C ASN A 382 20.44 -18.81 13.28
N ALA A 383 20.75 -17.75 12.53
CA ALA A 383 20.92 -16.41 13.08
C ALA A 383 19.58 -15.79 13.50
N LEU A 384 18.49 -16.15 12.81
CA LEU A 384 17.13 -15.98 13.29
C LEU A 384 16.45 -17.34 13.54
N PRO A 385 15.51 -17.43 14.50
CA PRO A 385 15.14 -16.39 15.46
C PRO A 385 16.22 -16.15 16.53
N LEU A 386 16.24 -14.93 17.09
CA LEU A 386 17.17 -14.49 18.12
C LEU A 386 17.06 -15.35 19.40
N GLY A 387 18.18 -15.87 19.88
CA GLY A 387 18.24 -16.61 21.15
C GLY A 387 18.30 -15.70 22.37
N LYS A 388 18.09 -16.26 23.57
CA LYS A 388 18.19 -15.52 24.85
C LYS A 388 19.51 -14.76 24.98
N ASP A 389 20.61 -15.41 24.61
CA ASP A 389 21.94 -14.81 24.62
C ASP A 389 22.05 -13.59 23.66
N ASP A 390 21.42 -13.68 22.49
CA ASP A 390 21.44 -12.58 21.49
C ASP A 390 20.63 -11.39 22.02
N LEU A 391 19.49 -11.66 22.67
CA LEU A 391 18.69 -10.64 23.37
C LEU A 391 19.43 -10.04 24.58
N SER A 392 20.35 -10.76 25.23
CA SER A 392 21.12 -10.20 26.36
C SER A 392 22.22 -9.20 25.95
N SER A 393 22.54 -9.10 24.67
CA SER A 393 23.58 -8.20 24.14
C SER A 393 23.31 -7.88 22.66
N LEU A 394 22.38 -6.95 22.43
CA LEU A 394 21.87 -6.61 21.10
C LEU A 394 22.28 -5.17 20.71
N ALA A 395 22.89 -4.99 19.53
CA ALA A 395 23.03 -3.68 18.91
C ALA A 395 21.87 -3.48 17.92
N VAL A 396 21.02 -2.50 18.17
CA VAL A 396 19.92 -2.13 17.28
C VAL A 396 20.30 -0.84 16.56
N ILE A 397 20.45 -0.92 15.24
CA ILE A 397 21.05 0.11 14.40
C ILE A 397 20.04 0.55 13.33
N GLY A 398 19.98 1.84 13.01
CA GLY A 398 19.16 2.37 11.91
C GLY A 398 17.90 3.09 12.38
N PRO A 399 17.47 4.18 11.70
CA PRO A 399 16.41 5.07 12.19
C PRO A 399 15.04 4.38 12.28
N THR A 400 14.70 3.48 11.36
CA THR A 400 13.42 2.77 11.35
C THR A 400 13.23 1.78 12.51
N ALA A 401 14.28 1.48 13.28
CA ALA A 401 14.13 0.77 14.54
C ALA A 401 13.38 1.59 15.61
N ARG A 402 13.48 2.94 15.57
CA ARG A 402 12.84 3.86 16.52
C ARG A 402 11.67 4.64 15.90
N GLN A 403 11.72 4.92 14.61
CA GLN A 403 10.67 5.62 13.86
C GLN A 403 10.00 4.63 12.89
N LEU A 404 8.87 4.05 13.30
CA LEU A 404 8.16 3.04 12.50
C LEU A 404 7.79 3.59 11.11
N LEU A 405 8.22 2.90 10.06
CA LEU A 405 7.82 3.20 8.68
C LEU A 405 6.50 2.46 8.37
N VAL A 406 5.40 3.07 8.81
CA VAL A 406 4.04 2.47 8.81
C VAL A 406 3.57 2.09 7.39
N GLY A 407 3.74 2.98 6.42
CA GLY A 407 3.19 2.86 5.07
C GLY A 407 3.94 3.74 4.06
N GLY A 408 3.50 3.67 2.81
CA GLY A 408 3.99 4.55 1.73
C GLY A 408 3.39 5.96 1.79
N GLY A 409 3.83 6.81 0.86
CA GLY A 409 3.33 8.16 0.63
C GLY A 409 2.08 8.21 -0.26
N GLY A 410 1.80 9.39 -0.81
CA GLY A 410 0.68 9.60 -1.73
C GLY A 410 -0.72 9.41 -1.13
N SER A 411 -1.68 9.10 -2.01
CA SER A 411 -3.08 8.80 -1.69
C SER A 411 -3.26 7.63 -0.74
N SER A 412 -2.32 6.67 -0.71
CA SER A 412 -2.37 5.50 0.19
C SER A 412 -1.81 5.77 1.60
N ARG A 413 -1.34 6.99 1.91
CA ARG A 413 -0.82 7.34 3.24
C ARG A 413 -1.96 7.46 4.27
N VAL A 414 -1.83 6.73 5.37
CA VAL A 414 -2.80 6.69 6.48
C VAL A 414 -2.16 7.24 7.75
N LEU A 415 -2.92 7.98 8.57
CA LEU A 415 -2.43 8.61 9.81
C LEU A 415 -2.28 7.66 11.02
N GLY A 416 -2.65 6.38 10.85
CA GLY A 416 -2.59 5.36 11.89
C GLY A 416 -3.50 5.64 13.08
N VAL A 417 -3.32 4.86 14.15
CA VAL A 417 -3.98 5.11 15.45
C VAL A 417 -2.93 5.46 16.51
N PRO A 418 -3.01 6.66 17.13
CA PRO A 418 -2.13 7.06 18.22
C PRO A 418 -2.00 6.01 19.32
N GLY A 419 -0.76 5.69 19.69
CA GLY A 419 -0.45 4.66 20.68
C GLY A 419 -0.41 3.22 20.16
N ARG A 420 -0.77 2.95 18.89
CA ARG A 420 -0.55 1.64 18.25
C ARG A 420 0.80 1.52 17.55
N GLU A 421 1.34 2.64 17.06
CA GLU A 421 2.63 2.77 16.36
C GLU A 421 3.84 2.56 17.29
N VAL A 422 3.96 1.37 17.86
CA VAL A 422 5.08 0.97 18.73
C VAL A 422 6.30 0.69 17.85
N SER A 423 7.44 1.31 18.19
CA SER A 423 8.68 1.10 17.43
C SER A 423 9.23 -0.33 17.59
N PRO A 424 9.91 -0.89 16.57
CA PRO A 424 10.58 -2.20 16.68
C PRO A 424 11.54 -2.30 17.87
N LEU A 425 12.29 -1.23 18.18
CA LEU A 425 13.17 -1.14 19.35
C LEU A 425 12.38 -1.29 20.66
N THR A 426 11.25 -0.57 20.78
CA THR A 426 10.38 -0.62 21.97
C THR A 426 9.75 -2.00 22.14
N ALA A 427 9.31 -2.63 21.04
CA ALA A 427 8.76 -3.98 21.06
C ALA A 427 9.82 -5.03 21.45
N LEU A 428 11.04 -4.95 20.89
CA LEU A 428 12.17 -5.81 21.28
C LEU A 428 12.56 -5.65 22.75
N GLN A 429 12.60 -4.41 23.26
CA GLN A 429 12.88 -4.14 24.68
C GLN A 429 11.79 -4.75 25.59
N GLN A 430 10.51 -4.66 25.23
CA GLN A 430 9.42 -5.31 25.96
C GLN A 430 9.45 -6.85 25.83
N ALA A 431 9.99 -7.39 24.74
CA ALA A 431 10.33 -8.81 24.59
C ALA A 431 11.60 -9.24 25.38
N GLY A 432 12.22 -8.33 26.14
CA GLY A 432 13.37 -8.60 27.02
C GLY A 432 14.75 -8.35 26.41
N ALA A 433 14.84 -7.63 25.28
CA ALA A 433 16.12 -7.29 24.67
C ALA A 433 16.88 -6.19 25.45
N ASN A 434 18.09 -6.52 25.91
CA ASN A 434 19.11 -5.56 26.33
C ASN A 434 19.72 -4.89 25.09
N ALA A 435 18.96 -3.95 24.51
CA ALA A 435 19.25 -3.32 23.23
C ALA A 435 19.96 -1.97 23.37
N THR A 436 21.19 -1.88 22.86
CA THR A 436 21.88 -0.60 22.63
C THR A 436 21.45 -0.03 21.28
N PHE A 437 20.79 1.13 21.27
CA PHE A 437 20.38 1.82 20.04
C PHE A 437 21.48 2.75 19.48
N ARG A 438 21.65 2.77 18.16
CA ARG A 438 22.41 3.79 17.41
C ARG A 438 21.70 4.12 16.09
N VAL A 439 21.68 5.39 15.71
CA VAL A 439 20.97 5.80 14.48
C VAL A 439 21.74 5.40 13.21
N GLY A 440 23.07 5.56 13.17
CA GLY A 440 23.95 5.17 12.06
C GLY A 440 23.83 6.05 10.80
N ARG A 441 22.59 6.38 10.43
CA ARG A 441 22.21 7.41 9.45
C ARG A 441 21.07 8.22 10.06
N ASP A 442 21.40 9.36 10.66
CA ASP A 442 20.40 10.32 11.11
C ASP A 442 19.73 11.01 9.92
N LEU A 443 18.43 11.23 10.05
CA LEU A 443 17.51 11.78 9.05
C LEU A 443 16.73 12.99 9.58
N GLN A 444 16.82 13.28 10.88
CA GLN A 444 16.20 14.43 11.53
C GLN A 444 17.24 15.42 12.06
N GLY A 445 18.41 14.93 12.48
CA GLY A 445 19.50 15.76 12.98
C GLY A 445 19.16 16.54 14.25
N VAL A 446 19.83 17.68 14.40
CA VAL A 446 19.66 18.61 15.53
C VAL A 446 19.32 20.01 15.02
N ALA A 447 18.63 20.83 15.83
CA ALA A 447 18.37 22.23 15.51
C ALA A 447 19.69 22.97 15.18
N VAL A 448 19.67 23.82 14.16
CA VAL A 448 20.88 24.54 13.70
C VAL A 448 21.33 25.55 14.77
N PRO A 449 22.55 25.46 15.33
CA PRO A 449 22.99 26.30 16.43
C PRO A 449 23.10 27.79 16.08
N SER A 450 22.76 28.67 17.03
CA SER A 450 22.92 30.12 16.89
C SER A 450 24.33 30.56 16.46
N ALA A 451 25.36 29.85 16.93
CA ALA A 451 26.76 30.14 16.63
C ALA A 451 27.14 30.05 15.14
N VAL A 452 26.31 29.42 14.30
CA VAL A 452 26.51 29.34 12.84
C VAL A 452 25.45 30.12 12.04
N LEU A 453 24.56 30.85 12.71
CA LEU A 453 23.53 31.69 12.11
C LEU A 453 23.87 33.16 12.34
N ALA A 454 23.71 34.01 11.32
CA ALA A 454 23.85 35.46 11.45
C ALA A 454 22.76 36.19 10.64
N PRO A 455 22.18 37.31 11.15
CA PRO A 455 21.16 38.05 10.41
C PRO A 455 21.74 38.83 9.21
N PRO A 456 20.90 39.33 8.27
CA PRO A 456 21.37 40.01 7.07
C PRO A 456 22.18 41.27 7.41
N ASN A 457 23.41 41.34 6.88
CA ASN A 457 24.39 42.42 7.14
C ASN A 457 24.90 42.52 8.60
N ALA A 458 24.82 41.43 9.37
CA ALA A 458 25.30 41.38 10.75
C ALA A 458 26.78 41.81 10.92
N PRO A 459 27.12 42.58 11.96
CA PRO A 459 28.51 42.74 12.40
C PRO A 459 29.05 41.44 13.01
N PRO A 460 30.38 41.22 13.03
CA PRO A 460 30.98 40.02 13.61
C PRO A 460 30.61 39.81 15.09
N GLY A 461 30.00 38.66 15.40
CA GLY A 461 29.59 38.28 16.76
C GLY A 461 28.10 38.47 17.07
N GLU A 462 27.31 39.03 16.15
CA GLU A 462 25.85 38.94 16.22
C GLU A 462 25.36 37.60 15.64
N HIS A 463 24.36 36.99 16.29
CA HIS A 463 23.94 35.61 16.04
C HIS A 463 22.42 35.46 15.93
N GLY A 464 21.98 34.56 15.04
CA GLY A 464 20.58 34.23 14.80
C GLY A 464 20.11 34.54 13.38
N LEU A 465 18.79 34.59 13.19
CA LEU A 465 18.15 34.93 11.92
C LEU A 465 17.15 36.08 12.14
N LEU A 466 17.04 36.97 11.15
CA LEU A 466 16.04 38.03 11.12
C LEU A 466 14.67 37.42 10.79
N ARG A 467 13.81 37.30 11.81
CA ARG A 467 12.38 37.01 11.62
C ARG A 467 11.65 38.28 11.20
N THR A 468 10.88 38.18 10.12
CA THR A 468 9.83 39.12 9.74
C THR A 468 8.48 38.41 9.83
N ASP A 469 7.55 38.97 10.60
CA ASP A 469 6.13 38.57 10.56
C ASP A 469 5.54 39.07 9.23
N THR A 470 5.07 38.16 8.37
CA THR A 470 4.69 38.49 6.99
C THR A 470 3.28 39.07 6.86
N THR A 471 2.56 39.23 7.97
CA THR A 471 1.23 39.87 8.02
C THR A 471 1.29 41.30 8.57
N THR A 472 2.22 41.59 9.49
CA THR A 472 2.37 42.89 10.17
C THR A 472 3.64 43.65 9.76
N GLY A 473 4.63 42.98 9.18
CA GLY A 473 5.95 43.54 8.90
C GLY A 473 6.85 43.71 10.13
N ALA A 474 6.42 43.23 11.32
CA ALA A 474 7.21 43.32 12.53
C ALA A 474 8.49 42.45 12.45
N GLN A 475 9.62 42.98 12.93
CA GLN A 475 10.93 42.33 12.83
C GLN A 475 11.62 42.12 14.18
N GLN A 476 12.31 41.00 14.33
CA GLN A 476 13.15 40.66 15.49
C GLN A 476 14.24 39.64 15.10
N ILE A 477 15.31 39.55 15.88
CA ILE A 477 16.34 38.52 15.70
C ILE A 477 16.03 37.33 16.61
N ASP A 478 15.85 36.16 16.00
CA ASP A 478 15.72 34.90 16.74
C ASP A 478 17.07 34.17 16.76
N PRO A 479 17.65 33.83 17.93
CA PRO A 479 18.95 33.15 17.98
C PRO A 479 18.98 31.80 17.25
N MET A 480 17.86 31.09 17.21
CA MET A 480 17.68 29.82 16.49
C MET A 480 16.25 29.74 15.94
N LEU A 481 16.08 29.06 14.81
CA LEU A 481 14.76 28.67 14.30
C LEU A 481 14.40 27.31 14.91
N ASP A 482 13.84 27.32 16.13
CA ASP A 482 13.39 26.13 16.89
C ASP A 482 12.18 26.47 17.79
N PHE A 483 11.03 26.71 17.15
CA PHE A 483 9.75 27.02 17.80
C PHE A 483 8.91 25.74 17.88
N VAL A 484 8.99 25.01 18.99
CA VAL A 484 8.39 23.67 19.14
C VAL A 484 7.82 23.48 20.55
N GLY A 485 6.77 22.66 20.68
CA GLY A 485 6.15 22.36 21.98
C GLY A 485 5.78 23.62 22.77
N ALA A 486 6.49 23.87 23.86
CA ALA A 486 6.28 25.03 24.72
C ALA A 486 6.78 26.37 24.12
N THR A 487 7.62 26.34 23.09
CA THR A 487 8.05 27.54 22.33
C THR A 487 7.31 27.72 21.00
N ALA A 488 6.29 26.91 20.72
CA ALA A 488 5.51 27.02 19.49
C ALA A 488 4.89 28.43 19.32
N LEU A 489 4.84 28.90 18.07
CA LEU A 489 4.23 30.19 17.73
C LEU A 489 2.69 30.08 17.74
N PRO A 490 1.96 31.20 17.87
CA PRO A 490 0.51 31.20 17.79
C PRO A 490 -0.03 30.53 16.52
N ALA A 491 -1.24 29.95 16.61
CA ALA A 491 -1.91 29.35 15.46
C ALA A 491 -2.13 30.40 14.35
N GLY A 492 -1.80 30.04 13.11
CA GLY A 492 -1.92 30.93 11.95
C GLY A 492 -0.82 32.00 11.80
N THR A 493 0.20 32.05 12.67
CA THR A 493 1.36 32.94 12.49
C THR A 493 2.05 32.67 11.15
N GLN A 494 2.28 33.74 10.38
CA GLN A 494 3.01 33.72 9.11
C GLN A 494 4.31 34.50 9.27
N ALA A 495 5.45 33.89 8.95
CA ALA A 495 6.75 34.50 9.22
C ALA A 495 7.83 33.97 8.27
N SER A 496 8.83 34.81 7.98
CA SER A 496 10.05 34.41 7.30
C SER A 496 11.28 34.72 8.15
N TRP A 497 12.25 33.79 8.14
CA TRP A 497 13.56 33.92 8.77
C TRP A 497 14.61 34.05 7.69
N THR A 498 15.43 35.09 7.76
CA THR A 498 16.47 35.39 6.75
C THR A 498 17.81 35.67 7.40
N GLY A 499 18.91 35.37 6.70
CA GLY A 499 20.26 35.58 7.20
C GLY A 499 21.28 34.75 6.42
N THR A 500 22.34 34.33 7.11
CA THR A 500 23.30 33.34 6.59
C THR A 500 23.47 32.14 7.53
N LEU A 501 23.79 31.00 6.92
CA LEU A 501 24.26 29.77 7.55
C LEU A 501 25.76 29.63 7.26
N THR A 502 26.58 29.58 8.31
CA THR A 502 28.02 29.33 8.19
C THR A 502 28.30 27.82 8.25
N ALA A 503 28.55 27.19 7.11
CA ALA A 503 28.96 25.79 7.05
C ALA A 503 30.41 25.66 7.58
N PRO A 504 30.65 24.93 8.69
CA PRO A 504 31.99 24.86 9.30
C PRO A 504 33.03 24.10 8.47
N VAL A 505 32.60 23.26 7.52
CA VAL A 505 33.46 22.57 6.55
C VAL A 505 32.76 22.45 5.20
N THR A 506 33.52 22.20 4.14
CA THR A 506 32.98 21.71 2.87
C THR A 506 32.52 20.26 3.03
N GLY A 507 31.34 19.92 2.50
CA GLY A 507 30.82 18.55 2.48
C GLY A 507 29.30 18.48 2.37
N ASP A 508 28.77 17.27 2.40
CA ASP A 508 27.34 17.02 2.23
C ASP A 508 26.59 17.13 3.57
N TYR A 509 25.77 18.14 3.72
CA TYR A 509 24.85 18.31 4.84
C TYR A 509 23.51 17.67 4.49
N LEU A 510 22.79 17.15 5.49
CA LEU A 510 21.34 17.07 5.42
C LEU A 510 20.81 18.35 6.07
N LEU A 511 20.05 19.18 5.36
CA LEU A 511 19.24 20.23 5.97
C LEU A 511 17.78 19.77 6.03
N ALA A 512 17.07 20.11 7.09
CA ALA A 512 15.67 19.77 7.26
C ALA A 512 14.87 20.94 7.82
N VAL A 513 13.64 21.11 7.35
CA VAL A 513 12.64 21.95 7.99
C VAL A 513 11.56 21.03 8.56
N GLN A 514 11.37 21.11 9.87
CA GLN A 514 10.49 20.23 10.62
C GLN A 514 9.29 21.04 11.12
N THR A 515 8.06 20.62 10.78
CA THR A 515 6.86 21.41 11.06
C THR A 515 5.71 20.61 11.68
N ALA A 516 4.85 21.33 12.39
CA ALA A 516 3.47 20.92 12.68
C ALA A 516 2.59 22.18 12.77
N GLY A 517 1.33 22.08 12.33
CA GLY A 517 0.43 23.24 12.29
C GLY A 517 0.83 24.35 11.30
N THR A 518 1.79 24.11 10.40
CA THR A 518 2.23 25.04 9.36
C THR A 518 2.94 24.32 8.21
N GLY A 519 3.00 24.96 7.04
CA GLY A 519 3.89 24.58 5.94
C GLY A 519 5.20 25.36 6.02
N ALA A 520 6.20 24.93 5.25
CA ALA A 520 7.45 25.69 5.13
C ALA A 520 8.13 25.54 3.77
N ALA A 521 8.95 26.53 3.41
CA ALA A 521 9.84 26.48 2.26
C ALA A 521 11.26 26.96 2.66
N LEU A 522 12.29 26.23 2.20
CA LEU A 522 13.70 26.55 2.39
C LEU A 522 14.30 27.11 1.08
N THR A 523 15.22 28.05 1.22
CA THR A 523 16.07 28.55 0.13
C THR A 523 17.49 28.72 0.67
N VAL A 524 18.47 28.23 -0.07
CA VAL A 524 19.91 28.40 0.22
C VAL A 524 20.58 28.94 -1.05
N ASP A 525 21.37 30.01 -0.93
CA ASP A 525 22.04 30.68 -2.06
C ASP A 525 21.13 31.00 -3.26
N GLY A 526 19.96 31.56 -2.95
CA GLY A 526 18.92 31.90 -3.93
C GLY A 526 18.26 30.68 -4.60
N THR A 527 18.77 29.47 -4.39
CA THR A 527 18.19 28.23 -4.88
C THR A 527 17.07 27.84 -3.92
N ALA A 528 15.83 27.94 -4.39
CA ALA A 528 14.68 27.33 -3.71
C ALA A 528 14.86 25.82 -3.74
N ILE A 529 14.72 25.17 -2.58
CA ILE A 529 14.95 23.74 -2.42
C ILE A 529 13.64 23.16 -1.87
N ASP A 530 13.15 22.06 -2.46
CA ASP A 530 11.83 21.54 -2.10
C ASP A 530 11.86 20.92 -0.69
N THR A 531 11.17 21.58 0.23
CA THR A 531 11.10 21.20 1.65
C THR A 531 9.72 21.42 2.28
N GLY A 532 8.62 21.43 1.52
CA GLY A 532 7.29 21.54 2.17
C GLY A 532 6.11 22.13 1.39
N GLY A 533 6.18 22.25 0.05
CA GLY A 533 5.01 22.68 -0.74
C GLY A 533 3.91 21.62 -0.87
N ILE A 534 2.91 21.85 -1.73
CA ILE A 534 1.98 20.78 -2.18
C ILE A 534 2.75 19.62 -2.82
N LEU A 535 3.87 19.92 -3.48
CA LEU A 535 4.84 18.96 -4.02
C LEU A 535 5.51 18.10 -2.93
N ALA A 536 5.55 18.54 -1.68
CA ALA A 536 6.15 17.79 -0.59
C ALA A 536 5.24 16.68 -0.04
N LEU A 537 4.00 16.54 -0.55
CA LEU A 537 3.28 15.26 -0.49
C LEU A 537 4.04 14.13 -1.24
N LEU A 538 4.94 14.51 -2.14
CA LEU A 538 5.81 13.65 -2.97
C LEU A 538 7.28 13.70 -2.52
N GLY A 539 7.61 14.42 -1.44
CA GLY A 539 9.00 14.72 -1.02
C GLY A 539 9.26 14.83 0.49
N THR A 540 8.26 14.68 1.35
CA THR A 540 8.47 14.57 2.81
C THR A 540 8.92 13.18 3.21
N SER A 541 9.72 13.10 4.28
CA SER A 541 9.92 11.84 5.02
C SER A 541 8.57 11.25 5.42
N LEU A 542 8.36 9.98 5.12
CA LEU A 542 7.16 9.24 5.48
C LEU A 542 7.11 9.05 7.01
N ARG A 543 8.29 8.90 7.63
CA ARG A 543 8.49 8.98 9.07
C ARG A 543 8.38 10.43 9.57
N ARG A 544 7.64 10.64 10.66
CA ARG A 544 7.74 11.86 11.50
C ARG A 544 9.06 11.86 12.29
N THR A 545 9.46 13.02 12.81
CA THR A 545 10.56 13.13 13.79
C THR A 545 10.23 12.39 15.09
N THR A 546 11.22 12.16 15.96
CA THR A 546 10.99 11.56 17.28
C THR A 546 10.13 12.39 18.24
N ASP A 547 9.89 13.67 17.93
CA ASP A 547 8.96 14.59 18.60
C ASP A 547 7.65 14.84 17.81
N GLY A 548 7.40 14.09 16.73
CA GLY A 548 6.10 14.02 16.04
C GLY A 548 5.89 15.00 14.89
N LEU A 549 6.88 15.84 14.57
CA LEU A 549 6.83 16.81 13.48
C LEU A 549 6.94 16.10 12.11
N THR A 550 6.34 16.70 11.08
CA THR A 550 6.66 16.38 9.68
C THR A 550 8.13 16.74 9.43
N ASN A 551 8.89 15.87 8.76
CA ASN A 551 10.30 16.08 8.47
C ASN A 551 10.51 16.20 6.96
N ALA A 552 10.67 17.43 6.45
CA ALA A 552 11.06 17.68 5.07
C ALA A 552 12.57 17.92 5.04
N SER A 553 13.32 17.16 4.25
CA SER A 553 14.79 17.10 4.37
C SER A 553 15.48 16.88 3.04
N VAL A 554 16.63 17.52 2.85
CA VAL A 554 17.37 17.57 1.59
C VAL A 554 18.87 17.45 1.81
N HIS A 555 19.55 16.69 0.94
CA HIS A 555 21.00 16.60 0.90
C HIS A 555 21.58 17.74 0.06
N LEU A 556 22.52 18.51 0.62
CA LEU A 556 23.16 19.66 -0.02
C LEU A 556 24.67 19.61 0.18
N HIS A 557 25.43 19.76 -0.90
CA HIS A 557 26.86 20.00 -0.82
C HIS A 557 27.11 21.48 -0.52
N LEU A 558 27.58 21.79 0.69
CA LEU A 558 27.95 23.14 1.10
C LEU A 558 29.47 23.29 1.12
N THR A 559 29.96 24.51 0.93
CA THR A 559 31.38 24.87 1.03
C THR A 559 31.70 25.46 2.39
N ALA A 560 32.91 25.28 2.91
CA ALA A 560 33.31 25.95 4.15
C ALA A 560 33.19 27.47 4.01
N GLY A 561 32.28 28.10 4.75
CA GLY A 561 31.98 29.53 4.61
C GLY A 561 30.51 29.89 4.84
N SER A 562 30.15 31.12 4.47
CA SER A 562 28.82 31.71 4.66
C SER A 562 27.94 31.47 3.43
N HIS A 563 26.83 30.77 3.63
CA HIS A 563 25.76 30.58 2.64
C HIS A 563 24.56 31.44 3.04
N THR A 564 23.88 32.07 2.10
CA THR A 564 22.62 32.79 2.38
C THR A 564 21.49 31.81 2.63
N ILE A 565 20.61 32.09 3.59
CA ILE A 565 19.48 31.21 3.94
C ILE A 565 18.19 32.01 4.15
N SER A 566 17.09 31.44 3.67
CA SER A 566 15.73 31.89 3.95
C SER A 566 14.84 30.69 4.26
N VAL A 567 14.03 30.80 5.32
CA VAL A 567 12.94 29.86 5.62
C VAL A 567 11.65 30.65 5.77
N ALA A 568 10.61 30.30 5.03
CA ALA A 568 9.28 30.88 5.21
C ALA A 568 8.33 29.85 5.80
N ALA A 569 7.64 30.19 6.90
CA ALA A 569 6.49 29.45 7.41
C ALA A 569 5.20 30.15 6.96
N SER A 570 4.31 29.39 6.34
CA SER A 570 2.99 29.86 5.93
C SER A 570 1.94 28.79 6.22
N PRO A 571 0.69 29.17 6.57
CA PRO A 571 -0.40 28.23 6.66
C PRO A 571 -0.52 27.50 5.34
N ILE A 572 -0.55 26.16 5.36
CA ILE A 572 -0.78 25.41 4.14
C ILE A 572 -2.20 25.73 3.70
N PRO A 573 -2.43 26.22 2.46
CA PRO A 573 -3.78 26.37 1.95
C PRO A 573 -4.47 25.01 2.06
N ALA A 574 -5.70 24.99 2.55
CA ALA A 574 -6.48 23.76 2.54
C ALA A 574 -6.57 23.29 1.08
N PHE A 575 -5.95 22.14 0.79
CA PHE A 575 -6.06 21.42 -0.47
C PHE A 575 -6.73 20.09 -0.15
N PRO A 576 -8.05 20.12 0.13
CA PRO A 576 -8.71 18.99 0.75
C PRO A 576 -8.89 17.90 -0.31
N PRO A 577 -8.77 16.61 0.06
CA PRO A 577 -8.57 16.06 1.40
C PRO A 577 -7.12 16.00 1.91
N PHE A 578 -6.14 16.38 1.08
CA PHE A 578 -4.77 15.87 1.19
C PHE A 578 -3.98 16.42 2.38
N ILE A 579 -4.40 17.56 2.93
CA ILE A 579 -3.64 18.32 3.93
C ILE A 579 -4.60 18.85 4.99
N GLU A 580 -4.28 18.62 6.27
CA GLU A 580 -4.99 19.24 7.39
C GLU A 580 -4.86 20.77 7.34
N PRO A 581 -5.94 21.55 7.55
CA PRO A 581 -5.82 22.98 7.75
C PRO A 581 -4.98 23.27 9.01
N SER A 582 -4.14 24.31 8.93
CA SER A 582 -3.21 24.75 9.98
C SER A 582 -3.94 25.23 11.24
N SER A 583 -4.36 24.28 12.09
CA SER A 583 -5.37 24.44 13.15
C SER A 583 -4.84 24.36 14.59
N GLY A 584 -3.52 24.24 14.75
CA GLY A 584 -2.83 24.28 16.04
C GLY A 584 -1.71 25.33 16.07
N PRO A 585 -0.96 25.43 17.19
CA PRO A 585 0.23 26.27 17.27
C PRO A 585 1.22 25.99 16.14
N VAL A 586 1.78 27.05 15.56
CA VAL A 586 2.75 26.99 14.46
C VAL A 586 4.08 26.51 15.03
N GLN A 587 4.41 25.24 14.74
CA GLN A 587 5.69 24.64 15.12
C GLN A 587 6.61 24.57 13.91
N ILE A 588 7.83 25.09 14.05
CA ILE A 588 8.86 25.06 13.01
C ILE A 588 10.26 25.01 13.60
N ARG A 589 11.08 24.07 13.12
CA ARG A 589 12.51 23.96 13.40
C ARG A 589 13.31 23.85 12.10
N LEU A 590 14.41 24.59 11.99
CA LEU A 590 15.48 24.33 11.04
C LEU A 590 16.51 23.40 11.70
N ALA A 591 16.70 22.21 11.14
CA ALA A 591 17.60 21.18 11.65
C ALA A 591 18.65 20.78 10.61
N TRP A 592 19.75 20.17 11.07
CA TRP A 592 20.80 19.65 10.19
C TRP A 592 21.49 18.38 10.70
N VAL A 593 22.06 17.62 9.76
CA VAL A 593 23.10 16.62 10.01
C VAL A 593 24.35 17.07 9.26
N THR A 594 25.41 17.41 9.99
CA THR A 594 26.70 17.82 9.42
C THR A 594 27.51 16.61 8.94
N PRO A 595 28.52 16.79 8.07
CA PRO A 595 29.45 15.71 7.70
C PRO A 595 30.10 15.03 8.91
N GLN A 596 30.50 15.81 9.93
CA GLN A 596 31.05 15.27 11.18
C GLN A 596 30.03 14.44 11.96
N GLN A 597 28.77 14.90 12.05
CA GLN A 597 27.73 14.16 12.76
C GLN A 597 27.41 12.84 12.05
N ARG A 598 27.28 12.85 10.71
CA ARG A 598 27.06 11.63 9.91
C ARG A 598 28.18 10.60 10.10
N GLN A 599 29.43 11.06 10.20
CA GLN A 599 30.57 10.18 10.47
C GLN A 599 30.57 9.67 11.92
N ALA A 600 30.28 10.52 12.91
CA ALA A 600 30.20 10.13 14.31
C ALA A 600 29.10 9.09 14.57
N ASP A 601 27.92 9.23 13.96
CA ASP A 601 26.84 8.25 14.06
C ASP A 601 27.17 6.91 13.40
N PHE A 602 27.88 6.93 12.26
CA PHE A 602 28.41 5.75 11.60
C PHE A 602 29.38 5.00 12.50
N ASP A 603 30.41 5.68 13.00
CA ASP A 603 31.43 5.09 13.86
C ASP A 603 30.84 4.59 15.19
N ALA A 604 29.86 5.30 15.75
CA ALA A 604 29.14 4.88 16.95
C ALA A 604 28.28 3.62 16.71
N ALA A 605 27.65 3.49 15.54
CA ALA A 605 26.91 2.29 15.15
C ALA A 605 27.84 1.08 14.92
N VAL A 606 28.93 1.28 14.18
CA VAL A 606 29.97 0.26 13.95
C VAL A 606 30.62 -0.17 15.27
N ALA A 607 30.89 0.76 16.20
CA ALA A 607 31.40 0.44 17.53
C ALA A 607 30.39 -0.36 18.37
N ALA A 608 29.10 0.03 18.38
CA ALA A 608 28.06 -0.73 19.08
C ALA A 608 27.96 -2.18 18.55
N ALA A 609 28.07 -2.38 17.24
CA ALA A 609 28.07 -3.70 16.62
C ALA A 609 29.24 -4.60 17.07
N ARG A 610 30.44 -4.03 17.34
CA ARG A 610 31.61 -4.78 17.85
C ARG A 610 31.44 -5.25 19.30
N HIS A 611 30.61 -4.57 20.08
CA HIS A 611 30.42 -4.84 21.51
C HIS A 611 29.14 -5.64 21.82
N ALA A 612 28.24 -5.80 20.84
CA ALA A 612 27.08 -6.67 20.93
C ALA A 612 27.38 -8.09 20.41
N ARG A 613 26.65 -9.08 20.93
CA ARG A 613 26.71 -10.47 20.41
C ARG A 613 26.10 -10.57 19.01
N THR A 614 25.03 -9.81 18.77
CA THR A 614 24.27 -9.81 17.52
C THR A 614 23.88 -8.36 17.20
N ALA A 615 24.03 -7.97 15.94
CA ALA A 615 23.62 -6.65 15.44
C ALA A 615 22.37 -6.80 14.56
N VAL A 616 21.37 -5.94 14.77
CA VAL A 616 20.15 -5.87 13.96
C VAL A 616 20.11 -4.49 13.31
N VAL A 617 20.38 -4.44 12.01
CA VAL A 617 20.36 -3.20 11.21
C VAL A 617 19.00 -3.06 10.54
N PHE A 618 18.28 -2.02 10.91
CA PHE A 618 17.05 -1.58 10.28
C PHE A 618 17.38 -0.65 9.14
N ALA A 619 17.12 -1.11 7.92
CA ALA A 619 17.27 -0.33 6.70
C ALA A 619 15.91 -0.06 6.05
N TYR A 620 15.86 0.92 5.15
CA TYR A 620 14.61 1.35 4.53
C TYR A 620 14.81 1.92 3.12
N MET A 621 13.73 1.89 2.34
CA MET A 621 13.54 2.72 1.15
C MET A 621 12.14 3.34 1.25
N GLU A 622 12.03 4.67 1.17
CA GLU A 622 10.74 5.36 1.25
C GLU A 622 10.13 5.56 -0.12
N GLY A 623 8.82 5.33 -0.21
CA GLY A 623 8.12 5.22 -1.48
C GLY A 623 6.84 6.01 -1.53
N THR A 624 6.60 6.72 -2.63
CA THR A 624 5.47 7.63 -2.77
C THR A 624 4.88 7.61 -4.18
N GLU A 625 3.62 7.98 -4.25
CA GLU A 625 2.99 8.48 -5.46
C GLU A 625 3.73 9.70 -6.03
N GLY A 626 3.66 9.90 -7.35
CA GLY A 626 4.14 11.08 -8.07
C GLY A 626 5.60 11.04 -8.53
N VAL A 627 6.44 10.14 -8.00
CA VAL A 627 7.83 9.99 -8.44
C VAL A 627 8.33 8.54 -8.27
N ASP A 628 9.11 8.06 -9.25
CA ASP A 628 9.72 6.73 -9.22
C ASP A 628 11.09 6.76 -8.53
N GLN A 629 11.53 5.61 -8.00
CA GLN A 629 12.85 5.48 -7.38
C GLN A 629 13.98 5.73 -8.39
N PRO A 630 14.98 6.57 -8.07
CA PRO A 630 16.10 6.84 -8.99
C PRO A 630 17.08 5.66 -9.10
N THR A 631 17.05 4.74 -8.14
CA THR A 631 17.87 3.52 -8.06
C THR A 631 17.21 2.49 -7.13
N LEU A 632 17.58 1.22 -7.27
CA LEU A 632 17.22 0.13 -6.36
C LEU A 632 18.26 -0.08 -5.23
N ALA A 633 19.33 0.72 -5.18
CA ALA A 633 20.26 0.76 -4.04
C ALA A 633 19.63 1.45 -2.83
N LEU A 634 20.08 1.12 -1.61
CA LEU A 634 19.50 1.74 -0.41
C LEU A 634 19.91 3.23 -0.31
N PRO A 635 18.97 4.16 -0.05
CA PRO A 635 19.27 5.58 0.04
C PRO A 635 20.19 5.90 1.23
N ASN A 636 20.77 7.10 1.22
CA ASN A 636 21.48 7.70 2.35
C ASN A 636 22.65 6.85 2.88
N GLU A 637 23.41 6.23 1.98
CA GLU A 637 24.61 5.42 2.26
C GLU A 637 24.37 4.24 3.24
N GLN A 638 23.16 3.69 3.28
CA GLN A 638 22.83 2.56 4.16
C GLN A 638 23.60 1.29 3.77
N ASP A 639 23.90 1.06 2.49
CA ASP A 639 24.69 -0.09 2.03
C ASP A 639 26.10 -0.10 2.65
N GLN A 640 26.74 1.07 2.75
CA GLN A 640 28.04 1.27 3.41
C GLN A 640 27.95 0.99 4.92
N LEU A 641 26.86 1.44 5.57
CA LEU A 641 26.62 1.17 6.99
C LEU A 641 26.43 -0.33 7.26
N ILE A 642 25.62 -1.03 6.46
CA ILE A 642 25.36 -2.46 6.62
C ILE A 642 26.66 -3.26 6.42
N ALA A 643 27.43 -2.96 5.38
CA ALA A 643 28.74 -3.59 5.14
C ALA A 643 29.73 -3.36 6.30
N ALA A 644 29.83 -2.13 6.82
CA ALA A 644 30.71 -1.80 7.94
C ALA A 644 30.27 -2.48 9.25
N VAL A 645 28.97 -2.59 9.50
CA VAL A 645 28.39 -3.31 10.65
C VAL A 645 28.56 -4.82 10.52
N ALA A 646 28.38 -5.41 9.33
CA ALA A 646 28.61 -6.84 9.09
C ALA A 646 30.09 -7.22 9.29
N LYS A 647 31.02 -6.38 8.82
CA LYS A 647 32.46 -6.50 9.07
C LYS A 647 32.83 -6.36 10.55
N ALA A 648 32.04 -5.61 11.32
CA ALA A 648 32.21 -5.44 12.76
C ALA A 648 31.55 -6.56 13.61
N SER A 649 30.47 -7.17 13.11
CA SER A 649 29.70 -8.20 13.81
C SER A 649 29.31 -9.34 12.86
N PRO A 650 30.01 -10.50 12.90
CA PRO A 650 29.70 -11.67 12.06
C PRO A 650 28.34 -12.36 12.32
N ARG A 651 27.52 -11.79 13.22
CA ARG A 651 26.10 -12.07 13.46
C ARG A 651 25.24 -10.82 13.19
N THR A 652 25.43 -10.18 12.04
CA THR A 652 24.51 -9.14 11.57
C THR A 652 23.26 -9.75 10.94
N VAL A 653 22.11 -9.28 11.42
CA VAL A 653 20.77 -9.43 10.85
C VAL A 653 20.38 -8.09 10.24
N VAL A 654 19.74 -8.10 9.07
CA VAL A 654 19.12 -6.90 8.46
C VAL A 654 17.60 -7.05 8.47
N VAL A 655 16.91 -5.99 8.85
CA VAL A 655 15.47 -5.82 8.68
C VAL A 655 15.25 -4.74 7.63
N LEU A 656 14.60 -5.10 6.53
CA LEU A 656 14.25 -4.17 5.46
C LEU A 656 12.84 -3.63 5.69
N ASN A 657 12.66 -2.32 5.52
CA ASN A 657 11.35 -1.68 5.41
C ASN A 657 11.27 -0.99 4.03
N SER A 658 10.86 -1.74 3.00
CA SER A 658 10.90 -1.31 1.60
C SER A 658 9.59 -1.63 0.88
N GLY A 659 9.10 -0.71 0.06
CA GLY A 659 7.99 -0.96 -0.86
C GLY A 659 8.39 -1.72 -2.14
N TYR A 660 9.67 -2.06 -2.28
CA TYR A 660 10.35 -2.28 -3.56
C TYR A 660 11.37 -3.41 -3.51
N PRO A 661 11.77 -3.93 -4.68
CA PRO A 661 13.02 -4.66 -4.84
C PRO A 661 14.22 -3.81 -4.41
N VAL A 662 15.13 -4.37 -3.62
CA VAL A 662 16.32 -3.68 -3.13
C VAL A 662 17.58 -4.48 -3.50
N LEU A 663 18.61 -3.80 -4.01
CA LEU A 663 19.94 -4.38 -4.21
C LEU A 663 20.64 -4.59 -2.88
N MET A 664 21.35 -5.71 -2.73
CA MET A 664 22.01 -6.07 -1.47
C MET A 664 23.47 -6.47 -1.71
N PRO A 665 24.37 -5.51 -2.02
CA PRO A 665 25.79 -5.83 -2.28
C PRO A 665 26.47 -6.51 -1.08
N TRP A 666 26.05 -6.16 0.14
CA TRP A 666 26.47 -6.71 1.43
C TRP A 666 25.81 -8.06 1.81
N LEU A 667 24.94 -8.64 0.96
CA LEU A 667 24.13 -9.82 1.31
C LEU A 667 24.97 -11.00 1.81
N HIS A 668 26.17 -11.17 1.27
CA HIS A 668 27.08 -12.26 1.60
C HIS A 668 27.73 -12.12 2.99
N ASP A 669 27.93 -10.89 3.47
CA ASP A 669 28.53 -10.61 4.78
C ASP A 669 27.54 -10.79 5.94
N VAL A 670 26.24 -10.55 5.70
CA VAL A 670 25.20 -10.68 6.73
C VAL A 670 24.69 -12.12 6.86
N ARG A 671 24.16 -12.46 8.04
CA ARG A 671 23.62 -13.80 8.32
C ARG A 671 22.15 -13.94 8.00
N SER A 672 21.36 -12.89 8.20
CA SER A 672 19.92 -12.94 7.97
C SER A 672 19.42 -11.64 7.35
N VAL A 673 18.41 -11.75 6.50
CA VAL A 673 17.64 -10.63 5.95
C VAL A 673 16.16 -10.98 6.09
N LEU A 674 15.42 -10.14 6.79
CA LEU A 674 13.97 -10.19 6.95
C LEU A 674 13.37 -8.96 6.29
N ASP A 675 12.52 -9.15 5.29
CA ASP A 675 11.76 -8.07 4.67
C ASP A 675 10.40 -7.91 5.36
N MET A 676 10.15 -6.71 5.89
CA MET A 676 8.90 -6.34 6.56
C MET A 676 7.98 -5.49 5.67
N TRP A 677 8.40 -5.17 4.44
CA TRP A 677 7.73 -4.23 3.54
C TRP A 677 7.49 -2.87 4.20
N TYR A 678 6.28 -2.31 4.11
CA TYR A 678 5.79 -1.34 5.09
C TYR A 678 4.76 -2.04 5.99
N PRO A 679 5.09 -2.37 7.25
CA PRO A 679 4.33 -3.35 8.05
C PRO A 679 3.10 -2.80 8.81
N GLY A 680 2.61 -1.60 8.48
CA GLY A 680 1.43 -1.01 9.13
C GLY A 680 1.65 -0.57 10.57
N GLN A 681 0.60 -0.12 11.26
CA GLN A 681 0.69 0.51 12.59
C GLN A 681 1.23 -0.45 13.68
N GLU A 682 0.96 -1.75 13.57
CA GLU A 682 1.44 -2.77 14.51
C GLU A 682 2.82 -3.33 14.12
N GLY A 683 3.46 -2.75 13.10
CA GLY A 683 4.63 -3.36 12.44
C GLY A 683 5.85 -3.56 13.33
N GLY A 684 6.05 -2.72 14.36
CA GLY A 684 7.11 -2.93 15.34
C GLY A 684 6.91 -4.18 16.20
N TRP A 685 5.65 -4.50 16.54
CA TRP A 685 5.31 -5.75 17.22
C TRP A 685 5.52 -6.96 16.32
N ALA A 686 4.99 -6.93 15.10
CA ALA A 686 5.17 -8.01 14.12
C ALA A 686 6.66 -8.29 13.87
N THR A 687 7.47 -7.23 13.75
CA THR A 687 8.94 -7.35 13.59
C THR A 687 9.58 -8.02 14.82
N ALA A 688 9.23 -7.61 16.04
CA ALA A 688 9.78 -8.20 17.26
C ALA A 688 9.38 -9.68 17.43
N ASP A 689 8.14 -10.04 17.12
CA ASP A 689 7.64 -11.42 17.17
C ASP A 689 8.34 -12.32 16.15
N LEU A 690 8.58 -11.83 14.93
CA LEU A 690 9.33 -12.56 13.90
C LEU A 690 10.81 -12.68 14.27
N LEU A 691 11.45 -11.60 14.75
CA LEU A 691 12.86 -11.63 15.17
C LEU A 691 13.09 -12.59 16.35
N THR A 692 12.20 -12.61 17.34
CA THR A 692 12.29 -13.50 18.52
C THR A 692 11.77 -14.92 18.26
N GLY A 693 11.05 -15.14 17.15
CA GLY A 693 10.46 -16.42 16.82
C GLY A 693 9.22 -16.77 17.65
N ALA A 694 8.49 -15.78 18.14
CA ALA A 694 7.12 -15.91 18.61
C ALA A 694 6.16 -16.11 17.42
N ALA A 695 6.35 -15.31 16.36
CA ALA A 695 5.84 -15.57 15.02
C ALA A 695 6.87 -16.36 14.18
N VAL A 696 6.45 -16.89 13.04
CA VAL A 696 7.31 -17.65 12.11
C VAL A 696 7.08 -17.12 10.69
N PRO A 697 8.12 -16.62 10.00
CA PRO A 697 8.00 -16.13 8.62
C PRO A 697 7.37 -17.20 7.71
N GLY A 698 6.41 -16.76 6.91
CA GLY A 698 5.70 -17.58 5.92
C GLY A 698 5.39 -16.86 4.60
N GLY A 699 5.69 -15.55 4.52
CA GLY A 699 5.51 -14.76 3.31
C GLY A 699 6.45 -15.17 2.19
N LYS A 700 6.06 -14.87 0.97
CA LYS A 700 6.80 -15.11 -0.28
C LYS A 700 6.85 -13.83 -1.10
N LEU A 701 7.89 -13.60 -1.88
CA LEU A 701 7.98 -12.42 -2.74
C LEU A 701 6.88 -12.40 -3.83
N PRO A 702 6.04 -11.36 -3.93
CA PRO A 702 5.06 -11.19 -5.02
C PRO A 702 5.69 -10.55 -6.28
N MET A 703 7.00 -10.28 -6.26
CA MET A 703 7.79 -9.72 -7.36
C MET A 703 9.23 -10.26 -7.35
N THR A 704 9.96 -10.16 -8.45
CA THR A 704 11.34 -10.63 -8.58
C THR A 704 12.33 -9.53 -8.22
N PHE A 705 13.27 -9.82 -7.32
CA PHE A 705 14.34 -8.88 -6.97
C PHE A 705 15.54 -9.06 -7.92
N PRO A 706 15.90 -8.05 -8.75
CA PRO A 706 17.04 -8.14 -9.66
C PRO A 706 18.37 -8.29 -8.90
N ALA A 707 19.37 -8.91 -9.53
CA ALA A 707 20.75 -8.90 -9.01
C ALA A 707 21.46 -7.58 -9.35
N ARG A 708 21.05 -6.92 -10.44
CA ARG A 708 21.49 -5.61 -10.93
C ARG A 708 20.30 -4.93 -11.59
N GLU A 709 20.17 -3.60 -11.50
CA GLU A 709 19.10 -2.86 -12.21
C GLU A 709 19.01 -3.21 -13.70
N ALA A 710 20.16 -3.34 -14.37
CA ALA A 710 20.30 -3.72 -15.78
C ALA A 710 19.81 -5.15 -16.13
N ASP A 711 19.37 -5.95 -15.15
CA ASP A 711 18.73 -7.24 -15.38
C ASP A 711 17.23 -7.11 -15.72
N ALA A 712 16.59 -5.99 -15.34
CA ALA A 712 15.16 -5.75 -15.52
C ALA A 712 14.80 -5.43 -17.00
N PRO A 713 13.61 -5.81 -17.49
CA PRO A 713 13.20 -5.56 -18.88
C PRO A 713 13.18 -4.07 -19.25
N THR A 714 12.86 -3.22 -18.27
CA THR A 714 12.69 -1.77 -18.39
C THR A 714 14.03 -1.03 -18.45
N ALA A 715 15.09 -1.57 -17.86
CA ALA A 715 16.40 -0.93 -17.78
C ALA A 715 17.18 -0.94 -19.12
N THR A 716 16.73 -1.68 -20.13
CA THR A 716 17.47 -1.88 -21.39
C THR A 716 17.18 -0.83 -22.47
N SER A 717 16.22 0.09 -22.27
CA SER A 717 15.88 1.13 -23.25
C SER A 717 15.08 2.27 -22.62
N PRO A 718 15.42 3.56 -22.89
CA PRO A 718 14.61 4.69 -22.42
C PRO A 718 13.20 4.70 -23.03
N LEU A 719 12.97 4.00 -24.15
CA LEU A 719 11.64 3.81 -24.73
C LEU A 719 10.79 2.78 -23.96
N ARG A 720 11.39 1.98 -23.06
CA ARG A 720 10.67 1.04 -22.16
C ARG A 720 10.46 1.59 -20.76
N TYR A 721 11.23 2.60 -20.34
CA TYR A 721 11.08 3.32 -19.08
C TYR A 721 12.07 4.50 -19.07
N PRO A 722 11.67 5.75 -18.73
CA PRO A 722 10.32 6.21 -18.44
C PRO A 722 9.52 6.64 -19.69
N GLY A 723 10.03 6.32 -20.89
CA GLY A 723 9.52 6.82 -22.17
C GLY A 723 10.33 8.03 -22.69
N VAL A 724 10.13 8.36 -23.98
CA VAL A 724 10.79 9.48 -24.66
C VAL A 724 9.74 10.26 -25.44
N ASN A 725 9.75 11.60 -25.36
CA ASN A 725 8.77 12.48 -26.03
C ASN A 725 7.31 12.06 -25.76
N ASN A 726 7.01 11.73 -24.49
CA ASN A 726 5.71 11.21 -24.04
C ASN A 726 5.29 9.87 -24.69
N GLN A 727 6.21 9.10 -25.26
CA GLN A 727 5.95 7.76 -25.81
C GLN A 727 6.74 6.69 -25.06
N GLU A 728 6.04 5.68 -24.58
CA GLU A 728 6.60 4.47 -23.98
C GLU A 728 6.13 3.24 -24.77
N PHE A 729 6.92 2.18 -24.83
CA PHE A 729 6.66 0.98 -25.63
C PHE A 729 6.95 -0.28 -24.82
N TYR A 730 5.91 -1.04 -24.48
CA TYR A 730 5.98 -2.25 -23.66
C TYR A 730 6.49 -3.44 -24.50
N SER A 731 7.71 -3.26 -25.01
CA SER A 731 8.36 -4.09 -26.04
C SER A 731 9.07 -5.33 -25.49
N GLU A 732 9.01 -5.54 -24.19
CA GLU A 732 9.14 -6.83 -23.50
C GLU A 732 7.87 -7.69 -23.61
N GLY A 733 6.72 -7.07 -23.91
CA GLY A 733 5.43 -7.75 -24.05
C GLY A 733 5.06 -8.55 -22.81
N ILE A 734 4.52 -9.76 -23.02
CA ILE A 734 4.15 -10.72 -21.96
C ILE A 734 5.31 -11.12 -21.03
N TYR A 735 6.57 -10.79 -21.33
CA TYR A 735 7.73 -11.12 -20.51
C TYR A 735 7.94 -10.08 -19.40
N VAL A 736 6.95 -9.95 -18.50
CA VAL A 736 7.00 -9.13 -17.28
C VAL A 736 7.34 -9.98 -16.05
N GLY A 737 8.09 -9.40 -15.11
CA GLY A 737 8.49 -10.08 -13.88
C GLY A 737 9.34 -11.33 -14.13
N TYR A 738 9.17 -12.40 -13.34
CA TYR A 738 9.89 -13.67 -13.49
C TYR A 738 9.81 -14.27 -14.90
N ARG A 739 8.79 -13.93 -15.71
CA ARG A 739 8.68 -14.37 -17.12
C ARG A 739 9.89 -13.87 -17.94
N TRP A 740 10.38 -12.66 -17.67
CA TRP A 740 11.63 -12.12 -18.25
C TRP A 740 12.85 -12.91 -17.80
N TYR A 741 13.04 -13.07 -16.48
CA TYR A 741 14.21 -13.75 -15.91
C TYR A 741 14.27 -15.25 -16.27
N ASP A 742 13.12 -15.89 -16.49
CA ASP A 742 13.04 -17.23 -17.08
C ASP A 742 13.42 -17.22 -18.56
N ALA A 743 12.81 -16.36 -19.37
CA ALA A 743 13.01 -16.34 -20.83
C ALA A 743 14.43 -15.93 -21.25
N MET A 744 15.04 -15.00 -20.51
CA MET A 744 16.40 -14.50 -20.76
C MET A 744 17.48 -15.29 -20.02
N GLY A 745 17.12 -16.31 -19.25
CA GLY A 745 18.06 -17.13 -18.47
C GLY A 745 18.78 -16.39 -17.33
N ILE A 746 18.26 -15.24 -16.90
CA ILE A 746 18.89 -14.38 -15.89
C ILE A 746 18.61 -14.91 -14.48
N GLN A 747 19.63 -14.98 -13.64
CA GLN A 747 19.49 -15.32 -12.21
C GLN A 747 19.20 -14.05 -11.39
N PRO A 748 17.99 -13.87 -10.82
CA PRO A 748 17.70 -12.77 -9.90
C PRO A 748 18.39 -12.96 -8.55
N LEU A 749 18.44 -11.88 -7.75
CA LEU A 749 18.89 -11.91 -6.35
C LEU A 749 17.96 -12.79 -5.51
N PHE A 750 16.65 -12.54 -5.63
CA PHE A 750 15.59 -13.41 -5.11
C PHE A 750 14.46 -13.53 -6.14
N PRO A 751 14.06 -14.75 -6.54
CA PRO A 751 13.04 -14.94 -7.56
C PRO A 751 11.62 -14.80 -7.02
N PHE A 752 10.66 -14.51 -7.89
CA PHE A 752 9.22 -14.55 -7.57
C PHE A 752 8.82 -15.81 -6.78
N GLY A 753 7.97 -15.61 -5.77
CA GLY A 753 7.45 -16.67 -4.91
C GLY A 753 8.46 -17.20 -3.89
N PHE A 754 9.64 -16.59 -3.75
CA PHE A 754 10.66 -17.01 -2.78
C PHE A 754 10.39 -16.50 -1.37
N GLY A 755 10.67 -17.34 -0.37
CA GLY A 755 10.63 -16.97 1.04
C GLY A 755 10.94 -18.18 1.94
N LEU A 756 11.87 -17.98 2.87
CA LEU A 756 12.30 -18.98 3.86
C LEU A 756 11.37 -18.99 5.07
N SER A 757 11.56 -19.96 5.96
CA SER A 757 10.83 -20.07 7.24
C SER A 757 11.74 -20.62 8.33
N TYR A 758 11.30 -20.60 9.59
CA TYR A 758 12.00 -21.26 10.71
C TYR A 758 11.69 -22.76 10.82
N THR A 759 11.05 -23.34 9.80
CA THR A 759 10.85 -24.77 9.63
C THR A 759 11.02 -25.15 8.16
N THR A 760 11.14 -26.45 7.88
CA THR A 760 11.31 -27.00 6.53
C THR A 760 10.07 -27.75 6.06
N PHE A 761 9.88 -27.85 4.74
CA PHE A 761 8.75 -28.54 4.13
C PHE A 761 9.20 -29.50 3.03
N ALA A 762 8.60 -30.69 2.98
CA ALA A 762 8.79 -31.70 1.94
C ALA A 762 7.51 -31.89 1.11
N TYR A 763 7.67 -32.17 -0.19
CA TYR A 763 6.61 -32.25 -1.17
C TYR A 763 6.62 -33.66 -1.79
N SER A 764 5.46 -34.30 -1.93
CA SER A 764 5.36 -35.69 -2.42
C SER A 764 4.01 -36.01 -3.07
N ASN A 765 3.86 -37.23 -3.61
CA ASN A 765 2.58 -37.80 -4.06
C ASN A 765 1.84 -36.98 -5.12
N LEU A 766 2.55 -36.45 -6.12
CA LEU A 766 1.95 -35.70 -7.22
C LEU A 766 0.96 -36.57 -8.00
N LYS A 767 -0.27 -36.09 -8.15
CA LYS A 767 -1.27 -36.59 -9.10
C LYS A 767 -1.91 -35.41 -9.83
N ILE A 768 -1.73 -35.38 -11.14
CA ILE A 768 -2.46 -34.48 -12.04
C ILE A 768 -3.80 -35.13 -12.37
N ILE A 769 -4.86 -34.32 -12.38
CA ILE A 769 -6.24 -34.72 -12.67
C ILE A 769 -6.67 -33.82 -13.85
N PRO A 770 -6.84 -34.38 -15.06
CA PRO A 770 -7.31 -33.61 -16.21
C PRO A 770 -8.64 -32.91 -15.95
N GLY A 771 -8.85 -31.79 -16.62
CA GLY A 771 -10.12 -31.06 -16.61
C GLY A 771 -11.21 -31.78 -17.41
N THR A 772 -12.40 -31.20 -17.40
CA THR A 772 -13.52 -31.55 -18.29
C THR A 772 -14.24 -30.26 -18.68
N ARG A 773 -15.12 -30.31 -19.69
CA ARG A 773 -16.03 -29.20 -20.10
C ARG A 773 -16.87 -28.52 -18.98
N ARG A 774 -16.75 -28.95 -17.72
CA ARG A 774 -17.42 -28.38 -16.54
C ARG A 774 -16.49 -28.07 -15.36
N ASN A 775 -15.25 -28.57 -15.34
CA ASN A 775 -14.34 -28.48 -14.20
C ASN A 775 -12.91 -28.24 -14.70
N ALA A 776 -12.21 -27.26 -14.14
CA ALA A 776 -10.81 -27.02 -14.50
C ALA A 776 -9.91 -28.22 -14.12
N PRO A 777 -8.73 -28.36 -14.75
CA PRO A 777 -7.72 -29.33 -14.33
C PRO A 777 -7.29 -29.10 -12.88
N ARG A 778 -6.92 -30.16 -12.17
CA ARG A 778 -6.53 -30.08 -10.75
C ARG A 778 -5.22 -30.81 -10.48
N VAL A 779 -4.39 -30.26 -9.60
CA VAL A 779 -3.10 -30.82 -9.21
C VAL A 779 -3.13 -31.14 -7.73
N ARG A 780 -2.95 -32.43 -7.40
CA ARG A 780 -3.05 -32.94 -6.03
C ARG A 780 -1.70 -33.46 -5.56
N PHE A 781 -1.27 -33.08 -4.36
CA PHE A 781 0.02 -33.47 -3.80
C PHE A 781 -0.02 -33.38 -2.27
N THR A 782 0.99 -33.95 -1.60
CA THR A 782 1.16 -33.88 -0.14
C THR A 782 2.28 -32.90 0.19
N VAL A 783 2.01 -31.97 1.10
CA VAL A 783 3.03 -31.14 1.77
C VAL A 783 3.16 -31.62 3.22
N THR A 784 4.40 -31.75 3.68
CA THR A 784 4.74 -32.17 5.05
C THR A 784 5.69 -31.18 5.67
N ASN A 785 5.38 -30.68 6.86
CA ASN A 785 6.36 -29.93 7.67
C ASN A 785 7.37 -30.92 8.27
N THR A 786 8.63 -30.82 7.88
CA THR A 786 9.72 -31.72 8.27
C THR A 786 10.68 -31.10 9.30
N GLY A 787 10.46 -29.85 9.71
CA GLY A 787 11.22 -29.19 10.76
C GLY A 787 10.54 -29.23 12.14
N SER A 788 11.07 -28.43 13.07
CA SER A 788 10.73 -28.47 14.51
C SER A 788 9.75 -27.40 14.98
N ARG A 789 9.32 -26.48 14.10
CA ARG A 789 8.36 -25.40 14.43
C ARG A 789 7.09 -25.52 13.60
N THR A 790 5.95 -25.10 14.14
CA THR A 790 4.77 -24.81 13.32
C THR A 790 5.12 -23.67 12.36
N GLY A 791 4.73 -23.77 11.10
CA GLY A 791 4.99 -22.73 10.11
C GLY A 791 3.99 -22.79 8.96
N THR A 792 3.94 -21.71 8.18
CA THR A 792 3.13 -21.59 6.98
C THR A 792 4.00 -21.79 5.74
N GLU A 793 3.53 -22.61 4.81
CA GLU A 793 4.11 -22.78 3.47
C GLU A 793 3.10 -22.28 2.43
N VAL A 794 3.62 -21.76 1.30
CA VAL A 794 2.82 -21.42 0.12
C VAL A 794 3.29 -22.30 -1.02
N ALA A 795 2.56 -23.40 -1.24
CA ALA A 795 2.84 -24.31 -2.34
C ALA A 795 2.31 -23.71 -3.66
N GLN A 796 3.20 -23.54 -4.62
CA GLN A 796 2.95 -22.85 -5.89
C GLN A 796 2.95 -23.85 -7.04
N VAL A 797 1.96 -23.74 -7.93
CA VAL A 797 1.78 -24.62 -9.08
C VAL A 797 1.84 -23.78 -10.36
N TYR A 798 2.79 -24.11 -11.23
CA TYR A 798 2.99 -23.45 -12.52
C TYR A 798 2.61 -24.37 -13.67
N ALA A 799 1.95 -23.80 -14.68
CA ALA A 799 1.96 -24.34 -16.03
C ALA A 799 3.31 -24.00 -16.68
N GLY A 800 3.91 -24.92 -17.42
CA GLY A 800 5.08 -24.64 -18.27
C GLY A 800 4.67 -24.01 -19.61
N GLN A 801 5.66 -23.89 -20.52
CA GLN A 801 5.46 -23.53 -21.93
C GLN A 801 4.23 -24.26 -22.52
N LEU A 802 3.32 -23.50 -23.15
CA LEU A 802 2.11 -24.06 -23.75
C LEU A 802 2.42 -24.70 -25.12
N PRO A 803 1.72 -25.78 -25.52
CA PRO A 803 1.94 -26.50 -26.79
C PRO A 803 1.39 -25.73 -28.00
N THR A 804 1.99 -24.59 -28.32
CA THR A 804 1.60 -23.72 -29.44
C THR A 804 2.84 -23.16 -30.15
N ALA A 805 2.68 -22.76 -31.42
CA ALA A 805 3.71 -22.02 -32.16
C ALA A 805 3.80 -20.54 -31.75
N VAL A 806 2.79 -20.02 -31.04
CA VAL A 806 2.78 -18.66 -30.48
C VAL A 806 3.71 -18.60 -29.26
N PRO A 807 4.66 -17.64 -29.17
CA PRO A 807 5.54 -17.52 -28.01
C PRO A 807 4.77 -17.35 -26.70
N THR A 808 5.00 -18.22 -25.74
CA THR A 808 4.46 -18.13 -24.36
C THR A 808 5.61 -18.08 -23.35
N PRO A 809 5.36 -17.68 -22.09
CA PRO A 809 6.40 -17.69 -21.06
C PRO A 809 6.87 -19.12 -20.74
N PRO A 810 8.15 -19.34 -20.35
CA PRO A 810 8.66 -20.68 -20.03
C PRO A 810 7.90 -21.39 -18.91
N LYS A 811 7.28 -20.61 -18.01
CA LYS A 811 6.23 -21.04 -17.09
C LYS A 811 5.37 -19.86 -16.65
N GLN A 812 4.16 -20.14 -16.16
CA GLN A 812 3.20 -19.19 -15.61
C GLN A 812 2.59 -19.74 -14.32
N LEU A 813 2.41 -18.91 -13.29
CA LEU A 813 1.70 -19.32 -12.08
C LEU A 813 0.23 -19.61 -12.42
N ALA A 814 -0.25 -20.79 -12.02
CA ALA A 814 -1.56 -21.32 -12.39
C ALA A 814 -2.39 -21.78 -11.18
N GLY A 815 -1.84 -21.74 -9.97
CA GLY A 815 -2.56 -22.09 -8.75
C GLY A 815 -1.65 -22.08 -7.52
N VAL A 816 -2.23 -21.85 -6.33
CA VAL A 816 -1.51 -21.80 -5.05
C VAL A 816 -2.29 -22.47 -3.93
N ALA A 817 -1.58 -22.90 -2.88
CA ALA A 817 -2.17 -23.33 -1.62
C ALA A 817 -1.32 -22.88 -0.42
N GLN A 818 -1.85 -21.97 0.38
CA GLN A 818 -1.29 -21.60 1.69
C GLN A 818 -1.64 -22.67 2.74
N LEU A 819 -0.66 -23.07 3.56
CA LEU A 819 -0.77 -24.19 4.49
C LEU A 819 0.01 -23.95 5.80
N THR A 820 -0.68 -23.68 6.90
CA THR A 820 -0.07 -23.79 8.24
C THR A 820 -0.04 -25.26 8.69
N LEU A 821 1.14 -25.76 9.05
CA LEU A 821 1.37 -27.15 9.45
C LEU A 821 2.21 -27.22 10.73
N ARG A 822 1.83 -28.08 11.66
CA ARG A 822 2.60 -28.43 12.87
C ARG A 822 3.83 -29.29 12.51
N PRO A 823 4.87 -29.40 13.36
CA PRO A 823 6.00 -30.31 13.15
C PRO A 823 5.54 -31.75 12.83
N GLY A 824 6.11 -32.36 11.79
CA GLY A 824 5.74 -33.69 11.30
C GLY A 824 4.38 -33.79 10.60
N GLN A 825 3.55 -32.75 10.60
CA GLN A 825 2.22 -32.80 10.02
C GLN A 825 2.29 -32.85 8.48
N SER A 826 1.63 -33.85 7.91
CA SER A 826 1.38 -33.97 6.47
C SER A 826 -0.06 -33.57 6.14
N ARG A 827 -0.26 -32.83 5.04
CA ARG A 827 -1.58 -32.51 4.49
C ARG A 827 -1.57 -32.72 2.97
N GLN A 828 -2.55 -33.45 2.47
CA GLN A 828 -2.83 -33.50 1.03
C GLN A 828 -3.63 -32.26 0.64
N VAL A 829 -3.18 -31.58 -0.42
CA VAL A 829 -3.88 -30.45 -1.05
C VAL A 829 -4.27 -30.80 -2.47
N THR A 830 -5.37 -30.22 -2.93
CA THR A 830 -5.78 -30.20 -4.33
C THR A 830 -5.89 -28.74 -4.74
N VAL A 831 -5.04 -28.32 -5.67
CA VAL A 831 -5.05 -27.00 -6.30
C VAL A 831 -5.84 -27.11 -7.60
N GLU A 832 -6.75 -26.17 -7.84
CA GLU A 832 -7.39 -26.01 -9.15
C GLU A 832 -6.51 -25.13 -10.04
N LEU A 833 -6.34 -25.51 -11.30
CA LEU A 833 -5.54 -24.76 -12.25
C LEU A 833 -6.39 -23.72 -12.95
N ASP A 834 -5.93 -22.47 -12.88
CA ASP A 834 -6.46 -21.36 -13.64
C ASP A 834 -6.33 -21.64 -15.16
N LEU A 835 -7.45 -21.50 -15.86
CA LEU A 835 -7.58 -21.78 -17.29
C LEU A 835 -6.90 -20.72 -18.17
N LEU A 836 -6.77 -19.48 -17.71
CA LEU A 836 -6.08 -18.40 -18.42
C LEU A 836 -4.57 -18.60 -18.39
N SER A 837 -4.02 -19.10 -17.27
CA SER A 837 -2.61 -19.53 -17.18
C SER A 837 -2.31 -20.83 -17.97
N LEU A 838 -3.35 -21.55 -18.42
CA LEU A 838 -3.27 -22.64 -19.40
C LEU A 838 -3.59 -22.19 -20.85
N SER A 839 -3.84 -20.89 -21.05
CA SER A 839 -4.23 -20.28 -22.33
C SER A 839 -3.27 -19.15 -22.74
N PHE A 840 -3.47 -18.64 -23.95
CA PHE A 840 -2.93 -17.35 -24.39
C PHE A 840 -4.06 -16.51 -25.02
N TRP A 841 -3.88 -15.19 -25.11
CA TRP A 841 -4.80 -14.31 -25.82
C TRP A 841 -4.45 -14.29 -27.32
N ASP A 842 -5.35 -14.79 -28.16
CA ASP A 842 -5.23 -14.73 -29.62
C ASP A 842 -5.84 -13.42 -30.15
N THR A 843 -4.98 -12.59 -30.75
CA THR A 843 -5.34 -11.30 -31.36
C THR A 843 -5.99 -11.44 -32.73
N THR A 844 -6.07 -12.65 -33.30
CA THR A 844 -6.80 -12.90 -34.56
C THR A 844 -8.31 -13.08 -34.31
N THR A 845 -8.68 -13.72 -33.20
CA THR A 845 -10.08 -13.96 -32.80
C THR A 845 -10.55 -13.09 -31.64
N HIS A 846 -9.66 -12.32 -31.03
CA HIS A 846 -9.85 -11.49 -29.83
C HIS A 846 -10.41 -12.30 -28.65
N ARG A 847 -9.78 -13.44 -28.36
CA ARG A 847 -10.21 -14.43 -27.35
C ARG A 847 -9.04 -15.15 -26.69
N TRP A 848 -9.28 -15.63 -25.48
CA TRP A 848 -8.45 -16.65 -24.83
C TRP A 848 -8.56 -18.00 -25.56
N LEU A 849 -7.42 -18.64 -25.82
CA LEU A 849 -7.32 -19.96 -26.44
C LEU A 849 -6.42 -20.88 -25.61
N ALA A 850 -6.97 -22.01 -25.16
CA ALA A 850 -6.23 -23.12 -24.57
C ALA A 850 -5.72 -24.07 -25.67
N PRO A 851 -4.40 -24.16 -25.94
CA PRO A 851 -3.88 -25.07 -26.95
C PRO A 851 -3.92 -26.53 -26.46
N ALA A 852 -4.35 -27.43 -27.34
CA ALA A 852 -4.39 -28.86 -27.09
C ALA A 852 -2.98 -29.48 -27.15
N GLY A 853 -2.58 -30.26 -26.15
CA GLY A 853 -1.29 -30.95 -26.13
C GLY A 853 -0.76 -31.23 -24.72
N GLN A 854 0.55 -31.38 -24.61
CA GLN A 854 1.22 -31.63 -23.33
C GLN A 854 1.72 -30.32 -22.71
N VAL A 855 1.12 -29.93 -21.58
CA VAL A 855 1.55 -28.80 -20.76
C VAL A 855 2.35 -29.33 -19.56
N PRO A 856 3.62 -28.94 -19.36
CA PRO A 856 4.35 -29.29 -18.14
C PRO A 856 3.66 -28.71 -16.90
N VAL A 857 3.59 -29.47 -15.82
CA VAL A 857 3.08 -29.01 -14.52
C VAL A 857 4.21 -29.08 -13.51
N LEU A 858 4.51 -27.94 -12.88
CA LEU A 858 5.61 -27.75 -11.95
C LEU A 858 5.06 -27.35 -10.59
N VAL A 859 5.40 -28.07 -9.52
CA VAL A 859 5.00 -27.71 -8.14
C VAL A 859 6.25 -27.40 -7.32
N GLY A 860 6.24 -26.27 -6.62
CA GLY A 860 7.39 -25.77 -5.88
C GLY A 860 7.01 -24.91 -4.66
N SER A 861 8.02 -24.42 -3.96
CA SER A 861 7.87 -23.41 -2.90
C SER A 861 8.35 -22.00 -3.31
N SER A 862 8.76 -21.86 -4.57
CA SER A 862 9.06 -20.61 -5.30
C SER A 862 9.16 -20.91 -6.80
N SER A 863 9.31 -19.87 -7.63
CA SER A 863 9.49 -20.03 -9.08
C SER A 863 10.83 -20.66 -9.51
N ARG A 864 11.81 -20.81 -8.61
CA ARG A 864 13.09 -21.51 -8.89
C ARG A 864 13.29 -22.78 -8.02
N ASP A 865 12.52 -22.97 -6.95
CA ASP A 865 12.50 -24.20 -6.14
C ASP A 865 11.34 -25.12 -6.55
N ILE A 866 11.51 -25.81 -7.69
CA ILE A 866 10.53 -26.76 -8.26
C ILE A 866 10.84 -28.18 -7.78
N ARG A 867 9.94 -28.74 -6.98
CA ARG A 867 10.13 -29.98 -6.20
C ARG A 867 9.41 -31.19 -6.77
N LEU A 868 8.28 -30.99 -7.46
CA LEU A 868 7.54 -32.03 -8.17
C LEU A 868 7.29 -31.58 -9.62
N ARG A 869 7.31 -32.54 -10.55
CA ARG A 869 7.07 -32.30 -11.98
C ARG A 869 6.17 -33.39 -12.55
N GLY A 870 5.33 -33.02 -13.51
CA GLY A 870 4.52 -33.94 -14.31
C GLY A 870 4.01 -33.25 -15.57
N THR A 871 3.04 -33.89 -16.24
CA THR A 871 2.45 -33.37 -17.48
C THR A 871 0.92 -33.41 -17.40
N LEU A 872 0.27 -32.32 -17.78
CA LEU A 872 -1.15 -32.25 -18.08
C LEU A 872 -1.34 -32.46 -19.58
N LEU A 873 -2.34 -33.26 -19.96
CA LEU A 873 -2.85 -33.31 -21.33
C LEU A 873 -4.07 -32.37 -21.42
N THR A 874 -3.95 -31.28 -22.18
CA THR A 874 -5.06 -30.39 -22.56
C THR A 874 -5.69 -30.87 -23.87
N THR A 875 -6.96 -30.55 -24.09
CA THR A 875 -7.66 -30.81 -25.36
C THR A 875 -8.29 -29.53 -25.90
N SER A 876 -8.75 -29.53 -27.15
CA SER A 876 -9.46 -28.39 -27.78
C SER A 876 -10.81 -28.05 -27.13
N ASP A 877 -11.19 -28.81 -26.11
CA ASP A 877 -12.53 -28.92 -25.53
C ASP A 877 -12.51 -28.76 -23.99
N SER A 878 -11.35 -28.40 -23.41
CA SER A 878 -11.11 -28.33 -21.96
C SER A 878 -10.96 -26.91 -21.45
#